data_AF-A0A1H6CK76-F1
#
_entry.id   AF-A0A1H6CK76-F1
#
_cell.length_a   1.000
_cell.length_b   1.000
_cell.length_c   1.000
_cell.angle_alpha   90.00
_cell.angle_beta   90.00
_cell.angle_gamma   90.00
#
_symmetry.space_group_name_H-M   'P 1'
#
loop_
_entity.id
_entity.type
_entity.pdbx_description
1 polymer ?
#
loop_
_entity_poly.entity_id
_entity_poly.type
_entity_poly.pdbx_seq_one_letter_code
_entity_poly.pdbx_strand_id
1 'polypeptide(L)'
;MSEKNLDHGRPAGDPDDGPTAEWFAELAADDPETDPFAKRVDEPAQAPEATVPSPLPEAAQVPQAPGTDDTRPVSQDGPEAVPAEGLPAGTAVAQEPAPIHPDTAALAGDAASGGAPTAGEPVHPEATTPPAGTPLPQEAVASQAEAADEEPVVRPDGSFAGTPGDPAQGGPAVAEPAEPPARTEAPAPGGPLAYAEAPAHDQPPALAEAPAHGQPPVPAEAPLHEQPPARAEAPAYPEVPVHREAPVPAAGPSPVDALIAVAAPVPAEPPVSAEPPAPSAAAEPRPAAVGEPPVDSVAVAERTPEQRQPYVELGMNEGEYRRVRDILGRRPTAAELAIYSVMWSEHCSYKSSKVHLRQFADKAPQNDALLVGMGENAGVVDVGRGLAVTFKVESHNHPSYVEPYQGAATGVGGIVRDILSMGARPVAVMDSLRFGPADAPDTQRVLPGVVAGVGGYGNSLGLPNIGGETVFDACYLQNPLVNALCIGVMRHDDIKRAIAPGPGNQVILFGATTGPDGIGGASVLASATFDEESQAKRPSVQVGDPFMEKLLIECCMELYREDLVVGIQDLGAAGVSCATTELAAAGTGGMHVVLDRVPLRDPTLRPEEILMSESQERMMAVVEPAKVERFLEICARWEIPATVIGEVTDTGRLVMTWRDEVIVDIPPGTAADEGPVYERPYAPPADLAALQADTPGRLARPANADDLRNTVLWLAGSPNLSAKTWVTSQYDRYVLGNTVLAMPEDAGVLRLDDESGLGVALSLDGNGRYARLDPYAGAQLALSEAYRNVAATGARPLAVTNCLNFGSPEDPGVMWQFARATEGLADACQALGVPVTGGNVSFYNQTETQPINPTPVIGVLGVHDDVRRRVNMAFPAEGHMLVLLGQTREEFGGSEWAHVVYGHLGGLPPLVDLAAERALAAVLIAGAREGLLSASHDISDGGLSQSLVESCLRGGLGCRITLPGDPFVTLFSESVARAVVAVRPGSEARLGQLCEAAGVPVTQLGVVGGDSFTVEGLFSIPLHELREAHERLLPSYVA
;
A
#
# COMPACT_ATOMS: atom_id res chain seq x y z
N MET A 1 11.27 34.32 55.64
CA MET A 1 11.86 34.18 56.99
C MET A 1 11.94 32.69 57.27
N SER A 2 12.97 32.08 57.86
CA SER A 2 14.36 32.41 58.22
C SER A 2 15.03 31.02 58.44
N GLU A 3 16.31 30.73 58.16
CA GLU A 3 17.45 31.47 57.62
C GLU A 3 18.57 30.46 57.26
N LYS A 4 19.40 30.72 56.22
CA LYS A 4 20.88 30.51 56.17
C LYS A 4 21.45 29.06 56.34
N ASN A 5 22.63 28.69 55.82
CA ASN A 5 23.61 29.30 54.92
C ASN A 5 24.64 28.21 54.47
N LEU A 6 25.28 28.38 53.30
CA LEU A 6 26.73 28.23 52.98
C LEU A 6 27.50 26.93 53.41
N ASP A 7 28.53 26.42 52.72
CA ASP A 7 29.21 26.88 51.49
C ASP A 7 30.00 25.78 50.73
N HIS A 8 30.50 26.16 49.54
CA HIS A 8 31.68 25.70 48.78
C HIS A 8 32.30 24.27 48.97
N GLY A 9 32.56 23.55 47.86
CA GLY A 9 33.49 22.39 47.88
C GLY A 9 33.63 21.50 46.62
N ARG A 10 34.12 22.02 45.48
CA ARG A 10 34.80 21.20 44.43
C ARG A 10 36.33 21.19 44.72
N PRO A 11 37.20 20.32 44.12
CA PRO A 11 36.99 19.45 42.95
C PRO A 11 37.57 18.01 43.00
N ALA A 12 37.31 17.25 41.92
CA ALA A 12 38.15 16.22 41.27
C ALA A 12 38.60 14.94 42.04
N GLY A 13 38.40 13.77 41.39
CA GLY A 13 38.99 12.49 41.83
C GLY A 13 38.32 11.23 41.26
N ASP A 14 38.48 10.98 39.95
CA ASP A 14 38.57 9.60 39.41
C ASP A 14 40.00 9.07 39.70
N PRO A 15 40.29 7.75 39.68
CA PRO A 15 39.62 6.72 38.86
C PRO A 15 39.28 5.39 39.57
N ASP A 16 38.76 4.45 38.78
CA ASP A 16 38.93 2.98 38.83
C ASP A 16 39.12 2.29 40.20
N ASP A 17 38.12 1.52 40.62
CA ASP A 17 38.27 0.06 40.67
C ASP A 17 36.92 -0.66 40.92
N GLY A 18 36.59 -1.59 40.03
CA GLY A 18 35.85 -2.80 40.37
C GLY A 18 36.78 -4.01 40.29
N PRO A 19 36.33 -5.26 40.45
CA PRO A 19 34.95 -5.70 40.74
C PRO A 19 34.89 -6.60 42.00
N THR A 20 33.71 -7.14 42.31
CA THR A 20 33.49 -8.60 42.41
C THR A 20 32.02 -8.88 42.69
N ALA A 21 31.47 -9.94 42.07
CA ALA A 21 30.15 -10.46 42.35
C ALA A 21 30.25 -11.98 42.53
N GLU A 22 29.85 -12.50 43.69
CA GLU A 22 29.75 -13.94 43.90
C GLU A 22 28.79 -14.26 45.08
N TRP A 23 27.63 -14.87 44.78
CA TRP A 23 27.07 -16.11 45.38
C TRP A 23 25.55 -16.22 45.15
N PHE A 24 25.07 -17.45 44.96
CA PHE A 24 23.67 -17.84 44.76
C PHE A 24 23.43 -19.24 45.36
N ALA A 25 22.16 -19.58 45.66
CA ALA A 25 21.68 -20.83 46.30
C ALA A 25 21.91 -20.92 47.84
N GLU A 26 21.07 -21.56 48.65
CA GLU A 26 20.08 -22.64 48.38
C GLU A 26 18.67 -22.47 49.01
N LEU A 27 17.67 -23.02 48.31
CA LEU A 27 16.47 -23.79 48.76
C LEU A 27 15.74 -23.54 50.11
N ALA A 28 14.50 -23.02 49.97
CA ALA A 28 13.21 -23.59 50.41
C ALA A 28 12.93 -24.08 51.86
N ALA A 29 11.91 -23.48 52.50
CA ALA A 29 11.03 -24.10 53.52
C ALA A 29 9.68 -23.35 53.66
N ASP A 30 8.65 -24.06 54.16
CA ASP A 30 7.20 -23.78 54.08
C ASP A 30 6.59 -22.67 54.99
N ASP A 31 5.61 -21.93 54.44
CA ASP A 31 4.26 -21.58 54.99
C ASP A 31 4.13 -20.57 56.22
N PRO A 32 2.93 -20.20 56.75
CA PRO A 32 2.32 -18.89 56.42
C PRO A 32 1.71 -18.09 57.62
N GLU A 33 0.75 -17.19 57.30
CA GLU A 33 0.00 -16.22 58.15
C GLU A 33 0.83 -14.98 58.59
N THR A 34 0.34 -13.74 58.63
CA THR A 34 -1.01 -13.24 58.99
C THR A 34 -1.40 -11.91 58.28
N ASP A 35 -2.68 -11.69 57.95
CA ASP A 35 -3.46 -10.52 58.43
C ASP A 35 -5.00 -10.78 58.26
N PRO A 36 -5.90 -10.29 59.14
CA PRO A 36 -7.32 -10.69 59.12
C PRO A 36 -8.28 -9.56 58.68
N PHE A 37 -9.34 -9.89 57.95
CA PHE A 37 -10.73 -9.51 58.31
C PHE A 37 -11.78 -10.15 57.37
N ALA A 38 -12.26 -11.35 57.72
CA ALA A 38 -13.37 -11.99 57.02
C ALA A 38 -14.72 -11.73 57.72
N LYS A 39 -15.77 -11.35 56.95
CA LYS A 39 -17.14 -11.94 56.92
C LYS A 39 -18.24 -11.00 56.42
N ARG A 40 -18.94 -11.42 55.35
CA ARG A 40 -20.41 -11.57 55.29
C ARG A 40 -20.81 -12.40 54.05
N VAL A 41 -22.04 -12.92 54.09
CA VAL A 41 -22.70 -13.92 53.21
C VAL A 41 -24.22 -13.81 53.44
N ASP A 42 -25.13 -14.40 52.65
CA ASP A 42 -25.02 -15.31 51.48
C ASP A 42 -25.35 -14.52 50.17
N GLU A 43 -25.82 -15.01 49.00
CA GLU A 43 -26.32 -16.31 48.49
C GLU A 43 -26.15 -16.31 46.92
N PRO A 44 -25.94 -17.44 46.20
CA PRO A 44 -25.33 -17.42 44.84
C PRO A 44 -26.29 -17.61 43.64
N ALA A 45 -25.78 -17.26 42.44
CA ALA A 45 -26.31 -17.67 41.12
C ALA A 45 -25.17 -18.27 40.25
N GLN A 46 -25.50 -19.19 39.34
CA GLN A 46 -24.53 -20.10 38.71
C GLN A 46 -24.12 -19.69 37.29
N ALA A 47 -22.88 -20.01 36.91
CA ALA A 47 -22.40 -20.08 35.53
C ALA A 47 -22.00 -21.54 35.19
N PRO A 48 -22.18 -22.01 33.94
CA PRO A 48 -21.78 -23.36 33.51
C PRO A 48 -20.39 -23.37 32.84
N GLU A 49 -19.54 -24.31 33.23
CA GLU A 49 -18.32 -24.67 32.47
C GLU A 49 -18.66 -25.60 31.29
N ALA A 50 -17.86 -25.55 30.22
CA ALA A 50 -17.91 -26.51 29.12
C ALA A 50 -16.65 -27.39 29.12
N THR A 51 -16.81 -28.70 28.89
CA THR A 51 -15.71 -29.68 28.93
C THR A 51 -15.67 -30.62 27.72
N VAL A 52 -14.48 -31.17 27.47
CA VAL A 52 -14.08 -31.91 26.26
C VAL A 52 -14.81 -33.26 26.11
N PRO A 53 -15.24 -33.68 24.90
CA PRO A 53 -16.04 -34.90 24.70
C PRO A 53 -15.23 -36.14 24.26
N SER A 54 -15.32 -37.24 25.03
CA SER A 54 -15.31 -38.67 24.58
C SER A 54 -15.14 -39.64 25.78
N PRO A 55 -15.56 -40.92 25.71
CA PRO A 55 -16.49 -41.58 24.78
C PRO A 55 -17.69 -42.26 25.51
N LEU A 56 -18.59 -42.93 24.76
CA LEU A 56 -19.78 -43.62 25.28
C LEU A 56 -19.61 -45.14 25.55
N PRO A 57 -20.13 -45.64 26.68
CA PRO A 57 -20.74 -46.97 26.84
C PRO A 57 -22.25 -46.84 27.19
N GLU A 58 -23.13 -47.84 27.14
CA GLU A 58 -23.06 -49.24 26.69
C GLU A 58 -24.46 -49.67 26.17
N ALA A 59 -24.56 -50.74 25.38
CA ALA A 59 -25.84 -51.26 24.87
C ALA A 59 -26.22 -52.62 25.50
N ALA A 60 -27.51 -52.85 25.71
CA ALA A 60 -27.99 -53.99 26.51
C ALA A 60 -28.45 -55.22 25.69
N GLN A 61 -27.84 -56.35 26.01
CA GLN A 61 -28.34 -57.73 25.92
C GLN A 61 -28.38 -58.47 24.55
N VAL A 62 -28.01 -59.75 24.67
CA VAL A 62 -27.75 -60.82 23.70
C VAL A 62 -28.49 -62.04 24.32
N PRO A 63 -29.18 -62.96 23.60
CA PRO A 63 -28.48 -63.92 22.72
C PRO A 63 -29.26 -64.64 21.58
N GLN A 64 -28.55 -65.02 20.51
CA GLN A 64 -28.05 -66.40 20.27
C GLN A 64 -27.24 -66.48 18.95
N ALA A 65 -26.55 -67.60 18.73
CA ALA A 65 -25.56 -67.84 17.65
C ALA A 65 -25.67 -69.31 17.17
N PRO A 66 -24.77 -69.89 16.33
CA PRO A 66 -23.67 -69.31 15.54
C PRO A 66 -23.61 -69.79 14.06
N GLY A 67 -22.61 -69.32 13.29
CA GLY A 67 -21.97 -70.15 12.25
C GLY A 67 -21.56 -69.46 10.94
N THR A 68 -20.24 -69.47 10.67
CA THR A 68 -19.55 -69.75 9.37
C THR A 68 -19.93 -69.01 8.07
N ASP A 69 -19.01 -68.72 7.13
CA ASP A 69 -17.54 -68.56 7.14
C ASP A 69 -17.10 -67.96 5.78
N ASP A 70 -15.92 -67.33 5.75
CA ASP A 70 -15.00 -67.09 4.60
C ASP A 70 -15.47 -66.50 3.22
N THR A 71 -14.47 -66.09 2.42
CA THR A 71 -14.44 -65.92 0.95
C THR A 71 -15.20 -64.77 0.24
N ARG A 72 -14.45 -63.68 0.05
CA ARG A 72 -14.16 -62.98 -1.24
C ARG A 72 -14.16 -63.88 -2.51
N PRO A 73 -14.03 -63.34 -3.76
CA PRO A 73 -14.37 -62.01 -4.35
C PRO A 73 -15.05 -62.18 -5.76
N VAL A 74 -14.72 -61.31 -6.75
CA VAL A 74 -15.03 -61.38 -8.21
C VAL A 74 -16.49 -60.97 -8.53
N SER A 75 -16.75 -59.76 -9.05
CA SER A 75 -16.70 -59.31 -10.48
C SER A 75 -17.81 -59.95 -11.35
N GLN A 76 -18.33 -59.33 -12.42
CA GLN A 76 -17.90 -58.15 -13.17
C GLN A 76 -19.06 -57.52 -13.97
N ASP A 77 -18.81 -56.37 -14.57
CA ASP A 77 -19.50 -55.78 -15.76
C ASP A 77 -21.00 -55.40 -15.66
N GLY A 78 -21.34 -54.30 -16.35
CA GLY A 78 -22.72 -53.82 -16.55
C GLY A 78 -23.41 -54.51 -17.74
N PRO A 79 -24.42 -53.88 -18.38
CA PRO A 79 -24.25 -52.55 -18.98
C PRO A 79 -25.52 -51.64 -18.94
N GLU A 80 -25.46 -50.54 -19.72
CA GLU A 80 -26.52 -49.88 -20.52
C GLU A 80 -28.01 -50.17 -20.17
N ALA A 81 -28.87 -49.22 -19.76
CA ALA A 81 -29.25 -47.89 -20.28
C ALA A 81 -30.58 -47.87 -21.09
N VAL A 82 -31.56 -47.07 -20.60
CA VAL A 82 -32.56 -46.28 -21.39
C VAL A 82 -33.69 -47.06 -22.14
N PRO A 83 -34.98 -46.62 -22.19
CA PRO A 83 -35.79 -45.83 -21.24
C PRO A 83 -37.30 -46.27 -21.11
N ALA A 84 -38.11 -45.42 -20.45
CA ALA A 84 -39.53 -45.07 -20.77
C ALA A 84 -40.75 -45.97 -20.41
N GLU A 85 -41.66 -45.34 -19.65
CA GLU A 85 -43.16 -45.43 -19.63
C GLU A 85 -43.92 -46.74 -19.32
N GLY A 86 -45.01 -46.64 -18.51
CA GLY A 86 -46.00 -47.73 -18.35
C GLY A 86 -46.83 -47.81 -17.05
N LEU A 87 -47.69 -46.83 -16.74
CA LEU A 87 -48.81 -46.97 -15.78
C LEU A 87 -49.96 -47.80 -16.42
N PRO A 88 -50.84 -48.55 -15.68
CA PRO A 88 -51.93 -47.89 -14.91
C PRO A 88 -52.68 -48.66 -13.75
N ALA A 89 -53.35 -47.85 -12.91
CA ALA A 89 -54.72 -47.98 -12.34
C ALA A 89 -55.16 -49.05 -11.28
N GLY A 90 -55.89 -48.53 -10.27
CA GLY A 90 -56.82 -49.25 -9.36
C GLY A 90 -56.61 -48.97 -7.86
N THR A 91 -57.61 -48.78 -6.97
CA THR A 91 -59.09 -48.62 -7.11
C THR A 91 -59.72 -48.04 -5.82
N ALA A 92 -60.83 -47.28 -5.89
CA ALA A 92 -61.87 -47.04 -4.84
C ALA A 92 -61.48 -46.24 -3.54
N VAL A 93 -62.36 -45.56 -2.78
CA VAL A 93 -63.78 -45.11 -2.96
C VAL A 93 -64.11 -43.86 -2.10
N ALA A 94 -65.13 -43.11 -2.52
CA ALA A 94 -65.70 -41.82 -2.05
C ALA A 94 -65.80 -41.45 -0.54
N GLN A 95 -65.68 -40.14 -0.25
CA GLN A 95 -66.83 -39.26 0.10
C GLN A 95 -66.54 -37.75 -0.18
N GLU A 96 -67.60 -36.94 -0.37
CA GLU A 96 -67.61 -35.57 -0.94
C GLU A 96 -68.27 -34.56 0.06
N PRO A 97 -68.68 -33.30 -0.29
CA PRO A 97 -68.39 -32.40 -1.44
C PRO A 97 -67.99 -30.94 -1.01
N ALA A 98 -67.71 -29.94 -1.88
CA ALA A 98 -67.19 -29.87 -3.24
C ALA A 98 -66.82 -28.39 -3.60
N PRO A 99 -65.79 -28.12 -4.44
CA PRO A 99 -65.57 -26.84 -5.11
C PRO A 99 -66.16 -26.83 -6.55
N ILE A 100 -66.14 -25.69 -7.25
CA ILE A 100 -66.55 -25.58 -8.67
C ILE A 100 -65.53 -24.77 -9.50
N HIS A 101 -65.40 -25.15 -10.77
CA HIS A 101 -64.47 -24.65 -11.81
C HIS A 101 -64.85 -23.26 -12.40
N PRO A 102 -63.96 -22.63 -13.18
CA PRO A 102 -64.24 -21.43 -13.97
C PRO A 102 -64.83 -21.77 -15.35
N ASP A 103 -65.36 -20.76 -16.07
CA ASP A 103 -65.53 -20.80 -17.52
C ASP A 103 -65.55 -19.38 -18.14
N THR A 104 -65.71 -19.28 -19.47
CA THR A 104 -65.47 -18.08 -20.28
C THR A 104 -66.73 -17.42 -20.89
N ALA A 105 -66.56 -16.15 -21.29
CA ALA A 105 -67.30 -15.41 -22.33
C ALA A 105 -68.61 -14.62 -22.02
N ALA A 106 -68.50 -13.30 -22.26
CA ALA A 106 -69.42 -12.42 -23.01
C ALA A 106 -70.73 -11.84 -22.39
N LEU A 107 -71.16 -10.71 -23.02
CA LEU A 107 -72.48 -10.04 -23.00
C LEU A 107 -72.90 -9.14 -21.80
N ALA A 108 -72.50 -7.87 -21.89
CA ALA A 108 -73.36 -6.67 -22.03
C ALA A 108 -74.61 -6.41 -21.14
N GLY A 109 -74.61 -5.21 -20.50
CA GLY A 109 -75.80 -4.39 -20.19
C GLY A 109 -76.31 -4.41 -18.74
N ASP A 110 -76.98 -3.38 -18.21
CA ASP A 110 -77.15 -1.97 -18.66
C ASP A 110 -77.74 -1.11 -17.49
N ALA A 111 -77.88 0.21 -17.68
CA ALA A 111 -78.60 1.22 -16.86
C ALA A 111 -78.00 1.56 -15.46
N ALA A 112 -77.47 2.78 -15.21
CA ALA A 112 -78.15 4.09 -15.01
C ALA A 112 -78.67 4.32 -13.57
N SER A 113 -78.76 5.53 -12.98
CA SER A 113 -78.16 6.87 -13.22
C SER A 113 -78.48 7.75 -11.98
N GLY A 114 -77.91 8.93 -11.71
CA GLY A 114 -76.84 9.71 -12.35
C GLY A 114 -76.96 11.21 -11.96
N GLY A 115 -75.85 11.92 -11.72
CA GLY A 115 -75.85 13.33 -11.30
C GLY A 115 -74.51 14.03 -11.55
N ALA A 116 -74.55 15.20 -12.20
CA ALA A 116 -73.39 15.92 -12.77
C ALA A 116 -73.50 17.44 -12.42
N PRO A 117 -72.66 18.37 -12.94
CA PRO A 117 -71.37 18.29 -13.67
C PRO A 117 -70.23 19.02 -12.87
N THR A 118 -68.96 19.18 -13.28
CA THR A 118 -68.41 19.79 -14.52
C THR A 118 -66.97 19.37 -14.86
N ALA A 119 -66.71 19.09 -16.15
CA ALA A 119 -65.47 19.05 -16.95
C ALA A 119 -64.08 18.93 -16.25
N GLY A 120 -63.15 18.04 -16.64
CA GLY A 120 -63.05 17.16 -17.83
C GLY A 120 -61.90 17.62 -18.77
N GLU A 121 -60.77 16.89 -18.87
CA GLU A 121 -60.51 15.70 -19.74
C GLU A 121 -59.96 16.09 -21.14
N PRO A 122 -59.36 15.18 -21.97
CA PRO A 122 -58.87 13.80 -21.72
C PRO A 122 -57.43 13.55 -22.27
N VAL A 123 -57.03 12.28 -22.42
CA VAL A 123 -55.81 11.81 -23.13
C VAL A 123 -56.22 11.02 -24.39
N HIS A 124 -55.49 11.16 -25.52
CA HIS A 124 -55.64 10.30 -26.71
C HIS A 124 -54.36 10.26 -27.59
N PRO A 125 -54.04 9.12 -28.25
CA PRO A 125 -52.95 9.00 -29.22
C PRO A 125 -53.38 8.94 -30.71
N GLU A 126 -52.40 9.24 -31.58
CA GLU A 126 -52.27 9.00 -33.04
C GLU A 126 -53.22 9.64 -34.10
N ALA A 127 -52.55 10.36 -35.01
CA ALA A 127 -52.78 10.49 -36.47
C ALA A 127 -53.73 11.56 -37.09
N THR A 128 -53.19 12.19 -38.16
CA THR A 128 -53.79 13.08 -39.19
C THR A 128 -53.91 14.61 -38.91
N THR A 129 -53.90 15.41 -39.98
CA THR A 129 -53.56 16.85 -40.10
C THR A 129 -54.53 17.60 -41.05
N PRO A 130 -54.48 18.96 -41.29
CA PRO A 130 -53.91 20.14 -40.59
C PRO A 130 -55.07 21.18 -40.32
N PRO A 131 -55.08 22.52 -40.62
CA PRO A 131 -54.07 23.61 -40.70
C PRO A 131 -54.43 25.00 -40.05
N ALA A 132 -53.42 25.87 -39.90
CA ALA A 132 -53.40 27.36 -40.03
C ALA A 132 -54.21 28.33 -39.12
N GLY A 133 -53.57 29.43 -38.67
CA GLY A 133 -54.22 30.66 -38.15
C GLY A 133 -53.38 31.63 -37.28
N THR A 134 -52.84 32.72 -37.86
CA THR A 134 -52.19 33.90 -37.19
C THR A 134 -53.23 35.00 -36.83
N PRO A 135 -52.98 36.15 -36.09
CA PRO A 135 -51.83 37.09 -36.24
C PRO A 135 -51.39 38.09 -35.08
N LEU A 136 -50.13 38.61 -35.13
CA LEU A 136 -49.65 40.04 -35.02
C LEU A 136 -50.03 41.01 -33.83
N PRO A 137 -49.41 42.23 -33.64
CA PRO A 137 -48.00 42.71 -33.83
C PRO A 137 -47.46 43.84 -32.86
N GLN A 138 -46.24 44.37 -33.14
CA GLN A 138 -45.73 45.79 -32.98
C GLN A 138 -45.32 46.37 -31.59
N GLU A 139 -44.30 47.26 -31.42
CA GLU A 139 -43.14 47.72 -32.26
C GLU A 139 -42.06 48.54 -31.46
N ALA A 140 -40.89 48.81 -32.10
CA ALA A 140 -39.89 49.91 -31.90
C ALA A 140 -38.78 49.80 -30.80
N VAL A 141 -37.50 50.25 -30.98
CA VAL A 141 -36.75 50.77 -32.16
C VAL A 141 -35.20 50.73 -31.96
N ALA A 142 -34.42 50.36 -33.01
CA ALA A 142 -32.99 50.64 -33.35
C ALA A 142 -31.82 50.35 -32.35
N SER A 143 -30.57 50.10 -32.77
CA SER A 143 -29.90 50.38 -34.07
C SER A 143 -28.79 49.40 -34.51
N GLN A 144 -28.86 48.96 -35.79
CA GLN A 144 -27.78 48.81 -36.82
C GLN A 144 -26.51 47.94 -36.52
N ALA A 145 -25.98 47.15 -37.47
CA ALA A 145 -26.35 46.80 -38.86
C ALA A 145 -25.79 45.38 -39.17
N GLU A 146 -26.59 44.41 -39.62
CA GLU A 146 -26.90 44.06 -41.04
C GLU A 146 -25.70 43.52 -41.86
N ALA A 147 -25.81 42.55 -42.79
CA ALA A 147 -26.69 41.39 -43.08
C ALA A 147 -26.43 41.00 -44.57
N ALA A 148 -26.93 39.86 -45.03
CA ALA A 148 -26.72 39.35 -46.39
C ALA A 148 -28.03 39.24 -47.20
N ASP A 149 -27.94 38.96 -48.50
CA ASP A 149 -29.07 38.55 -49.35
C ASP A 149 -28.62 37.67 -50.54
N GLU A 150 -29.54 36.87 -51.09
CA GLU A 150 -29.34 35.98 -52.26
C GLU A 150 -30.14 36.46 -53.50
N GLU A 151 -29.73 36.10 -54.73
CA GLU A 151 -30.65 35.98 -55.88
C GLU A 151 -30.19 34.92 -56.92
N PRO A 152 -31.09 34.39 -57.79
CA PRO A 152 -30.88 33.09 -58.46
C PRO A 152 -30.88 33.07 -60.02
N VAL A 153 -30.17 32.08 -60.57
CA VAL A 153 -30.38 31.35 -61.86
C VAL A 153 -30.63 32.13 -63.18
N VAL A 154 -29.75 31.92 -64.19
CA VAL A 154 -30.10 31.64 -65.63
C VAL A 154 -28.83 31.32 -66.48
N ARG A 155 -28.98 30.65 -67.63
CA ARG A 155 -27.98 30.38 -68.71
C ARG A 155 -28.60 30.76 -70.10
N PRO A 156 -27.88 30.82 -71.24
CA PRO A 156 -26.44 30.63 -71.56
C PRO A 156 -25.87 31.94 -72.22
N ASP A 157 -24.87 32.03 -73.13
CA ASP A 157 -23.82 31.17 -73.75
C ASP A 157 -22.50 32.01 -73.91
N GLY A 158 -21.55 31.91 -74.87
CA GLY A 158 -21.28 30.98 -75.99
C GLY A 158 -20.25 31.47 -77.03
N SER A 159 -19.09 30.81 -77.15
CA SER A 159 -18.10 30.94 -78.26
C SER A 159 -17.35 32.32 -78.38
N PHE A 160 -16.22 32.55 -79.09
CA PHE A 160 -15.11 31.73 -79.63
C PHE A 160 -13.87 32.65 -79.97
N ALA A 161 -12.76 32.04 -80.46
CA ALA A 161 -11.59 32.62 -81.18
C ALA A 161 -10.49 33.39 -80.39
N GLY A 162 -9.21 33.44 -80.83
CA GLY A 162 -8.51 32.54 -81.78
C GLY A 162 -7.29 33.13 -82.56
N THR A 163 -6.14 32.42 -82.54
CA THR A 163 -5.02 32.42 -83.55
C THR A 163 -4.17 33.70 -83.80
N PRO A 164 -3.03 33.68 -84.55
CA PRO A 164 -2.02 32.62 -84.83
C PRO A 164 -0.51 33.08 -84.73
N GLY A 165 0.46 32.16 -84.85
CA GLY A 165 1.88 32.50 -85.18
C GLY A 165 2.94 31.39 -85.02
N ASP A 166 3.81 31.18 -86.02
CA ASP A 166 4.95 30.23 -86.16
C ASP A 166 6.10 31.00 -86.92
N PRO A 167 7.35 30.53 -87.22
CA PRO A 167 7.98 29.20 -87.03
C PRO A 167 9.50 29.15 -86.63
N ALA A 168 9.98 27.93 -86.28
CA ALA A 168 11.30 27.31 -86.60
C ALA A 168 12.66 28.03 -86.21
N GLN A 169 13.86 27.42 -86.19
CA GLN A 169 14.37 26.06 -86.44
C GLN A 169 15.75 25.86 -85.76
N GLY A 170 16.13 24.64 -85.33
CA GLY A 170 17.53 24.29 -85.01
C GLY A 170 17.76 23.20 -83.93
N GLY A 171 18.71 22.28 -84.17
CA GLY A 171 19.25 21.30 -83.20
C GLY A 171 20.80 21.29 -83.26
N PRO A 172 21.54 20.28 -82.70
CA PRO A 172 21.08 18.95 -82.26
C PRO A 172 21.68 18.42 -80.92
N ALA A 173 21.45 17.13 -80.64
CA ALA A 173 22.30 16.18 -79.87
C ALA A 173 22.32 16.18 -78.32
N VAL A 174 21.38 15.43 -77.74
CA VAL A 174 21.51 14.46 -76.63
C VAL A 174 22.62 14.63 -75.57
N ALA A 175 22.22 15.04 -74.38
CA ALA A 175 22.60 14.45 -73.08
C ALA A 175 21.55 14.89 -72.02
N GLU A 176 21.02 13.99 -71.19
CA GLU A 176 19.99 14.33 -70.19
C GLU A 176 20.63 14.82 -68.87
N PRO A 177 20.24 15.99 -68.32
CA PRO A 177 20.67 16.50 -67.02
C PRO A 177 19.67 16.17 -65.89
N ALA A 178 20.08 16.42 -64.64
CA ALA A 178 19.40 15.98 -63.43
C ALA A 178 18.47 17.02 -62.76
N GLU A 179 17.60 16.51 -61.88
CA GLU A 179 17.00 17.17 -60.70
C GLU A 179 15.94 18.28 -60.95
N PRO A 180 15.02 18.57 -59.98
CA PRO A 180 15.07 18.31 -58.52
C PRO A 180 14.27 17.08 -57.99
N PRO A 181 14.59 16.59 -56.77
CA PRO A 181 13.92 15.44 -56.14
C PRO A 181 12.70 15.82 -55.26
N ALA A 182 11.91 14.81 -54.87
CA ALA A 182 10.65 14.93 -54.14
C ALA A 182 10.58 14.03 -52.88
N ARG A 183 9.45 14.01 -52.16
CA ARG A 183 9.12 13.02 -51.10
C ARG A 183 7.65 12.58 -51.16
N THR A 184 7.41 11.28 -51.02
CA THR A 184 6.10 10.59 -50.88
C THR A 184 6.32 9.28 -50.07
N GLU A 185 5.33 8.38 -50.02
CA GLU A 185 5.09 7.38 -48.97
C GLU A 185 5.85 6.01 -49.10
N ALA A 186 5.44 5.05 -48.25
CA ALA A 186 5.93 3.67 -47.96
C ALA A 186 6.02 2.68 -49.17
N PRO A 187 6.45 1.38 -49.06
CA PRO A 187 6.61 0.51 -47.86
C PRO A 187 7.86 -0.45 -47.83
N ALA A 188 7.78 -1.52 -47.02
CA ALA A 188 8.80 -2.56 -46.72
C ALA A 188 8.97 -3.65 -47.85
N PRO A 189 9.81 -4.73 -47.74
CA PRO A 189 10.68 -5.18 -46.62
C PRO A 189 12.10 -5.73 -46.99
N GLY A 190 12.90 -6.12 -45.96
CA GLY A 190 13.76 -7.33 -46.03
C GLY A 190 15.27 -7.24 -45.64
N GLY A 191 15.73 -8.25 -44.89
CA GLY A 191 17.12 -8.79 -44.91
C GLY A 191 18.21 -8.11 -44.05
N PRO A 192 18.96 -8.84 -43.20
CA PRO A 192 20.04 -8.27 -42.37
C PRO A 192 21.43 -8.29 -43.05
N LEU A 193 22.25 -7.27 -42.76
CA LEU A 193 23.70 -7.20 -42.98
C LEU A 193 24.32 -6.53 -41.74
N ALA A 194 25.11 -7.23 -40.93
CA ALA A 194 26.55 -7.47 -41.10
C ALA A 194 27.40 -6.28 -40.63
N TYR A 195 27.91 -6.36 -39.40
CA TYR A 195 28.87 -5.41 -38.82
C TYR A 195 30.28 -5.61 -39.42
N ALA A 196 31.04 -4.52 -39.52
CA ALA A 196 32.41 -4.51 -40.04
C ALA A 196 33.46 -4.29 -38.93
N GLU A 197 34.66 -4.82 -39.13
CA GLU A 197 35.76 -4.88 -38.16
C GLU A 197 36.57 -3.59 -38.02
N ALA A 198 37.17 -3.37 -36.83
CA ALA A 198 38.40 -2.60 -36.63
C ALA A 198 39.03 -2.94 -35.25
N PRO A 199 40.35 -2.75 -35.05
CA PRO A 199 41.44 -3.31 -35.85
C PRO A 199 42.46 -4.08 -34.98
N ALA A 200 43.29 -4.93 -35.60
CA ALA A 200 44.28 -5.74 -34.87
C ALA A 200 45.62 -5.03 -34.63
N HIS A 201 46.32 -5.40 -33.54
CA HIS A 201 47.77 -5.21 -33.35
C HIS A 201 48.38 -6.35 -32.51
N ASP A 202 49.71 -6.48 -32.54
CA ASP A 202 50.40 -7.78 -32.44
C ASP A 202 51.07 -8.15 -31.09
N GLN A 203 50.90 -9.44 -30.76
CA GLN A 203 51.81 -10.38 -30.08
C GLN A 203 52.09 -10.34 -28.54
N PRO A 204 52.43 -11.50 -27.93
CA PRO A 204 52.48 -11.70 -26.47
C PRO A 204 53.87 -12.13 -25.90
N PRO A 205 54.01 -12.28 -24.57
CA PRO A 205 55.12 -12.99 -23.93
C PRO A 205 54.78 -14.43 -23.50
N ALA A 206 55.81 -15.29 -23.55
CA ALA A 206 55.81 -16.74 -23.48
C ALA A 206 55.39 -17.43 -22.15
N LEU A 207 55.15 -18.75 -22.27
CA LEU A 207 54.98 -19.73 -21.18
C LEU A 207 56.26 -19.95 -20.34
N ALA A 208 56.07 -20.44 -19.10
CA ALA A 208 57.08 -21.13 -18.30
C ALA A 208 56.46 -22.36 -17.59
N GLU A 209 57.29 -23.35 -17.24
CA GLU A 209 56.89 -24.75 -17.05
C GLU A 209 56.30 -25.11 -15.67
N ALA A 210 55.64 -26.27 -15.60
CA ALA A 210 55.10 -26.86 -14.38
C ALA A 210 56.12 -27.73 -13.62
N PRO A 211 55.73 -28.27 -12.45
CA PRO A 211 56.03 -29.68 -12.16
C PRO A 211 54.76 -30.48 -11.83
N ALA A 212 54.80 -31.79 -12.09
CA ALA A 212 53.70 -32.73 -11.81
C ALA A 212 54.18 -33.90 -10.93
N HIS A 213 53.37 -34.29 -9.94
CA HIS A 213 53.30 -35.58 -9.21
C HIS A 213 52.19 -35.42 -8.14
N GLY A 214 51.34 -36.39 -7.76
CA GLY A 214 51.16 -37.78 -8.19
C GLY A 214 49.79 -38.32 -7.72
N GLN A 215 49.50 -39.62 -7.90
CA GLN A 215 48.17 -40.22 -7.69
C GLN A 215 47.75 -40.42 -6.20
N PRO A 216 46.43 -40.56 -5.91
CA PRO A 216 45.88 -40.64 -4.55
C PRO A 216 45.81 -42.07 -3.98
N PRO A 217 45.68 -42.22 -2.64
CA PRO A 217 45.28 -43.46 -1.99
C PRO A 217 43.76 -43.54 -1.76
N VAL A 218 43.23 -44.75 -1.59
CA VAL A 218 41.85 -45.05 -1.12
C VAL A 218 41.94 -45.87 0.21
N PRO A 219 40.83 -46.26 0.86
CA PRO A 219 40.62 -46.01 2.30
C PRO A 219 41.23 -47.06 3.25
N ALA A 220 41.24 -46.74 4.55
CA ALA A 220 41.55 -47.68 5.63
C ALA A 220 40.56 -47.56 6.81
N GLU A 221 40.40 -48.67 7.51
CA GLU A 221 39.32 -49.03 8.43
C GLU A 221 39.23 -48.23 9.75
N ALA A 222 38.09 -48.35 10.45
CA ALA A 222 37.81 -47.74 11.74
C ALA A 222 38.06 -48.68 12.95
N PRO A 223 38.20 -48.12 14.17
CA PRO A 223 37.90 -48.83 15.42
C PRO A 223 36.67 -48.26 16.17
N LEU A 224 36.19 -48.99 17.17
CA LEU A 224 34.96 -48.73 17.94
C LEU A 224 35.23 -48.41 19.42
N HIS A 225 34.30 -47.69 20.07
CA HIS A 225 34.16 -47.45 21.53
C HIS A 225 35.30 -46.61 22.18
N GLU A 226 35.15 -45.95 23.35
CA GLU A 226 34.10 -46.01 24.39
C GLU A 226 34.00 -44.70 25.24
N GLN A 227 32.80 -44.13 25.38
CA GLN A 227 32.31 -43.18 26.43
C GLN A 227 33.09 -41.87 26.81
N PRO A 228 32.44 -40.88 27.51
CA PRO A 228 32.87 -39.46 27.46
C PRO A 228 33.48 -38.89 28.76
N PRO A 229 34.20 -37.73 28.67
CA PRO A 229 34.57 -36.92 29.83
C PRO A 229 33.97 -35.48 29.86
N ALA A 230 33.78 -35.03 31.10
CA ALA A 230 33.54 -33.70 31.68
C ALA A 230 33.74 -32.38 30.89
N ARG A 231 33.05 -31.33 31.39
CA ARG A 231 33.34 -29.90 31.14
C ARG A 231 34.77 -29.53 31.56
N ALA A 232 35.38 -28.59 30.84
CA ALA A 232 36.59 -27.85 31.22
C ALA A 232 36.46 -26.38 30.78
N GLU A 233 37.33 -25.50 31.29
CA GLU A 233 37.15 -24.04 31.32
C GLU A 233 37.63 -23.31 30.04
N ALA A 234 37.22 -22.05 29.89
CA ALA A 234 37.60 -21.19 28.76
C ALA A 234 39.00 -20.55 28.94
N PRO A 235 39.86 -20.52 27.91
CA PRO A 235 41.17 -19.87 27.96
C PRO A 235 41.11 -18.36 27.62
N ALA A 236 42.00 -17.58 28.25
CA ALA A 236 42.13 -16.13 27.99
C ALA A 236 43.10 -15.81 26.83
N TYR A 237 42.96 -14.60 26.26
CA TYR A 237 43.80 -14.08 25.18
C TYR A 237 45.06 -13.35 25.70
N PRO A 238 46.26 -13.58 25.09
CA PRO A 238 47.47 -12.80 25.36
C PRO A 238 47.72 -11.65 24.34
N GLU A 239 48.62 -10.75 24.68
CA GLU A 239 48.89 -9.47 23.99
C GLU A 239 49.72 -9.59 22.68
N VAL A 240 49.75 -8.50 21.90
CA VAL A 240 50.42 -8.40 20.58
C VAL A 240 51.73 -7.60 20.64
N PRO A 241 52.88 -8.12 20.14
CA PRO A 241 54.15 -7.40 20.08
C PRO A 241 54.39 -6.63 18.76
N VAL A 242 55.25 -5.60 18.83
CA VAL A 242 55.56 -4.63 17.75
C VAL A 242 56.77 -5.03 16.90
N HIS A 243 56.77 -4.72 15.59
CA HIS A 243 57.97 -4.81 14.72
C HIS A 243 58.12 -3.61 13.76
N ARG A 244 59.33 -3.47 13.16
CA ARG A 244 59.77 -2.36 12.27
C ARG A 244 60.13 -2.85 10.86
N GLU A 245 60.04 -1.94 9.87
CA GLU A 245 60.89 -1.69 8.67
C GLU A 245 61.70 -2.87 8.04
N ALA A 246 61.83 -3.06 6.71
CA ALA A 246 61.51 -2.32 5.46
C ALA A 246 61.43 -3.36 4.28
N PRO A 247 61.45 -3.06 2.94
CA PRO A 247 61.70 -1.80 2.20
C PRO A 247 60.70 -1.48 1.05
N VAL A 248 61.03 -0.51 0.18
CA VAL A 248 60.18 0.08 -0.89
C VAL A 248 60.75 -0.21 -2.30
N PRO A 249 59.91 -0.30 -3.35
CA PRO A 249 60.27 0.36 -4.61
C PRO A 249 59.12 1.01 -5.42
N ALA A 250 59.37 2.24 -5.90
CA ALA A 250 58.77 2.92 -7.06
C ALA A 250 57.25 3.29 -7.02
N ALA A 251 56.87 4.27 -7.86
CA ALA A 251 55.56 4.93 -7.83
C ALA A 251 54.96 5.19 -9.22
N GLY A 252 53.63 5.30 -9.28
CA GLY A 252 52.82 5.83 -10.39
C GLY A 252 51.63 6.63 -9.82
N PRO A 253 51.07 7.62 -10.54
CA PRO A 253 50.19 8.62 -9.94
C PRO A 253 48.73 8.18 -9.80
N SER A 254 48.06 8.69 -8.75
CA SER A 254 46.61 8.62 -8.56
C SER A 254 45.93 9.91 -9.03
N PRO A 255 44.81 9.85 -9.78
CA PRO A 255 44.03 11.02 -10.17
C PRO A 255 42.84 11.27 -9.22
N VAL A 256 43.01 12.20 -8.27
CA VAL A 256 41.89 12.78 -7.50
C VAL A 256 42.10 14.29 -7.40
N ASP A 257 41.53 15.05 -8.33
CA ASP A 257 41.31 16.52 -8.24
C ASP A 257 40.44 16.99 -9.42
N ALA A 258 39.11 16.89 -9.31
CA ALA A 258 38.17 17.34 -10.34
C ALA A 258 36.73 17.63 -9.84
N LEU A 259 36.54 18.01 -8.57
CA LEU A 259 35.25 18.57 -8.09
C LEU A 259 35.48 19.97 -7.51
N ILE A 260 34.57 20.89 -7.86
CA ILE A 260 34.77 22.34 -7.65
C ILE A 260 34.16 22.78 -6.32
N ALA A 261 34.85 23.70 -5.65
CA ALA A 261 34.59 24.10 -4.28
C ALA A 261 33.22 24.78 -4.05
N VAL A 262 32.59 24.42 -2.94
CA VAL A 262 31.76 25.32 -2.12
C VAL A 262 32.58 25.67 -0.88
N ALA A 263 32.63 26.94 -0.49
CA ALA A 263 33.50 27.41 0.59
C ALA A 263 32.92 27.10 1.97
N ALA A 264 33.70 26.43 2.83
CA ALA A 264 33.35 26.20 4.23
C ALA A 264 33.42 27.52 5.04
N PRO A 265 32.46 27.79 5.95
CA PRO A 265 32.55 28.92 6.86
C PRO A 265 33.62 28.70 7.93
N VAL A 266 34.26 29.78 8.37
CA VAL A 266 35.28 29.77 9.44
C VAL A 266 34.59 29.61 10.80
N PRO A 267 35.13 28.81 11.75
CA PRO A 267 34.55 28.71 13.09
C PRO A 267 34.56 30.05 13.83
N ALA A 268 33.41 30.46 14.34
CA ALA A 268 33.29 31.52 15.33
C ALA A 268 33.48 30.95 16.75
N GLU A 269 33.98 31.76 17.68
CA GLU A 269 34.12 31.37 19.09
C GLU A 269 32.74 31.13 19.75
N PRO A 270 32.61 30.19 20.69
CA PRO A 270 31.32 29.87 21.30
C PRO A 270 30.80 31.03 22.16
N PRO A 271 29.49 31.36 22.11
CA PRO A 271 28.90 32.37 22.96
C PRO A 271 28.95 31.95 24.43
N VAL A 272 29.18 32.92 25.31
CA VAL A 272 29.18 32.71 26.77
C VAL A 272 27.77 32.36 27.24
N SER A 273 27.66 31.40 28.17
CA SER A 273 26.39 30.91 28.72
C SER A 273 25.48 32.04 29.22
N ALA A 274 24.33 32.19 28.57
CA ALA A 274 23.16 32.86 29.13
C ALA A 274 22.29 31.83 29.86
N GLU A 275 21.58 32.25 30.91
CA GLU A 275 20.58 31.40 31.57
C GLU A 275 19.40 31.12 30.63
N PRO A 276 18.74 29.95 30.74
CA PRO A 276 17.54 29.66 29.95
C PRO A 276 16.45 30.71 30.24
N PRO A 277 15.67 31.13 29.23
CA PRO A 277 14.55 32.04 29.47
C PRO A 277 13.52 31.39 30.38
N ALA A 278 13.03 32.14 31.36
CA ALA A 278 11.90 31.71 32.19
C ALA A 278 10.67 31.39 31.29
N PRO A 279 9.81 30.43 31.69
CA PRO A 279 8.65 30.05 30.89
C PRO A 279 7.81 31.29 30.56
N SER A 280 7.53 31.48 29.26
CA SER A 280 6.79 32.66 28.81
C SER A 280 5.40 32.63 29.43
N ALA A 281 5.02 33.72 30.10
CA ALA A 281 3.62 33.97 30.42
C ALA A 281 2.81 33.95 29.10
N ALA A 282 1.55 33.50 29.19
CA ALA A 282 0.66 33.44 28.04
C ALA A 282 0.59 34.81 27.34
N ALA A 283 0.74 34.82 26.02
CA ALA A 283 0.73 36.05 25.24
C ALA A 283 -0.61 36.77 25.40
N GLU A 284 -0.58 38.04 25.81
CA GLU A 284 -1.79 38.87 25.83
C GLU A 284 -2.28 39.10 24.37
N PRO A 285 -3.61 39.08 24.13
CA PRO A 285 -4.16 39.17 22.78
C PRO A 285 -3.75 40.46 22.09
N ARG A 286 -3.20 40.36 20.87
CA ARG A 286 -2.72 41.52 20.12
C ARG A 286 -3.92 42.37 19.65
N PRO A 287 -4.07 43.63 20.08
CA PRO A 287 -5.15 44.49 19.58
C PRO A 287 -5.02 44.67 18.06
N ALA A 288 -6.17 44.68 17.37
CA ALA A 288 -6.22 44.78 15.92
C ALA A 288 -5.51 46.04 15.40
N ALA A 289 -4.69 45.88 14.36
CA ALA A 289 -3.96 46.97 13.75
C ALA A 289 -4.89 47.82 12.87
N VAL A 290 -4.71 49.15 12.91
CA VAL A 290 -5.55 50.10 12.18
C VAL A 290 -5.33 49.93 10.67
N GLY A 291 -6.22 49.17 10.02
CA GLY A 291 -6.16 48.86 8.59
C GLY A 291 -6.26 47.36 8.25
N GLU A 292 -6.24 46.45 9.24
CA GLU A 292 -6.59 45.05 9.00
C GLU A 292 -8.08 44.93 8.59
N PRO A 293 -8.43 43.99 7.68
CA PRO A 293 -9.83 43.74 7.34
C PRO A 293 -10.61 43.21 8.55
N PRO A 294 -11.94 43.46 8.63
CA PRO A 294 -12.75 42.92 9.72
C PRO A 294 -12.76 41.38 9.70
N VAL A 295 -12.62 40.77 10.88
CA VAL A 295 -12.73 39.32 11.05
C VAL A 295 -14.12 38.86 10.64
N ASP A 296 -14.20 37.80 9.83
CA ASP A 296 -15.47 37.22 9.41
C ASP A 296 -16.05 36.32 10.52
N SER A 297 -16.56 36.95 11.58
CA SER A 297 -17.13 36.25 12.73
C SER A 297 -18.55 35.74 12.47
N VAL A 298 -19.03 34.82 13.32
CA VAL A 298 -20.41 34.29 13.29
C VAL A 298 -21.44 35.43 13.28
N ALA A 299 -21.22 36.45 14.11
CA ALA A 299 -22.06 37.64 14.16
C ALA A 299 -21.98 38.49 12.88
N VAL A 300 -20.86 38.50 12.14
CA VAL A 300 -20.78 39.12 10.80
C VAL A 300 -21.55 38.30 9.77
N ALA A 301 -21.42 36.97 9.80
CA ALA A 301 -22.10 36.06 8.88
C ALA A 301 -23.64 36.18 8.96
N GLU A 302 -24.21 36.23 10.17
CA GLU A 302 -25.65 36.49 10.39
C GLU A 302 -26.13 37.81 9.76
N ARG A 303 -25.30 38.86 9.82
CA ARG A 303 -25.61 40.20 9.28
C ARG A 303 -25.37 40.33 7.77
N THR A 304 -24.76 39.32 7.13
CA THR A 304 -24.33 39.37 5.72
C THR A 304 -24.70 38.11 4.91
N PRO A 305 -25.97 37.65 4.93
CA PRO A 305 -26.39 36.37 4.33
C PRO A 305 -26.25 36.30 2.80
N GLU A 306 -26.11 37.45 2.13
CA GLU A 306 -25.95 37.58 0.67
C GLU A 306 -24.48 37.81 0.24
N GLN A 307 -23.53 37.76 1.17
CA GLN A 307 -22.11 37.87 0.83
C GLN A 307 -21.65 36.63 0.06
N ARG A 308 -21.14 36.82 -1.17
CA ARG A 308 -20.58 35.73 -1.98
C ARG A 308 -19.33 35.17 -1.30
N GLN A 309 -19.20 33.84 -1.28
CA GLN A 309 -18.07 33.11 -0.74
C GLN A 309 -17.42 32.23 -1.84
N PRO A 310 -16.13 31.88 -1.73
CA PRO A 310 -15.38 31.17 -2.77
C PRO A 310 -15.41 29.63 -2.57
N TYR A 311 -16.61 29.05 -2.45
CA TYR A 311 -16.77 27.63 -2.14
C TYR A 311 -16.36 26.70 -3.29
N VAL A 312 -16.55 27.14 -4.55
CA VAL A 312 -16.12 26.39 -5.74
C VAL A 312 -14.60 26.36 -5.84
N GLU A 313 -13.97 27.50 -5.55
CA GLU A 313 -12.51 27.68 -5.55
C GLU A 313 -11.80 26.91 -4.42
N LEU A 314 -12.55 26.42 -3.41
CA LEU A 314 -12.07 25.55 -2.33
C LEU A 314 -12.37 24.06 -2.55
N GLY A 315 -13.08 23.70 -3.63
CA GLY A 315 -13.41 22.31 -3.99
C GLY A 315 -14.84 21.84 -3.65
N MET A 316 -15.73 22.71 -3.15
CA MET A 316 -17.14 22.34 -2.87
C MET A 316 -18.06 22.57 -4.07
N ASN A 317 -19.04 21.68 -4.25
CA ASN A 317 -20.14 21.92 -5.17
C ASN A 317 -21.29 22.73 -4.52
N GLU A 318 -22.17 23.26 -5.38
CA GLU A 318 -23.33 24.08 -5.00
C GLU A 318 -24.29 23.39 -4.02
N GLY A 319 -24.44 22.06 -4.11
CA GLY A 319 -25.28 21.28 -3.20
C GLY A 319 -24.66 21.11 -1.81
N GLU A 320 -23.34 20.86 -1.77
CA GLU A 320 -22.56 20.81 -0.52
C GLU A 320 -22.60 22.16 0.20
N TYR A 321 -22.32 23.27 -0.50
CA TYR A 321 -22.39 24.61 0.08
C TYR A 321 -23.78 24.97 0.61
N ARG A 322 -24.86 24.64 -0.11
CA ARG A 322 -26.24 24.81 0.38
C ARG A 322 -26.50 24.00 1.65
N ARG A 323 -26.06 22.73 1.69
CA ARG A 323 -26.22 21.89 2.89
C ARG A 323 -25.49 22.48 4.10
N VAL A 324 -24.30 23.05 3.93
CA VAL A 324 -23.61 23.79 5.01
C VAL A 324 -24.44 24.98 5.48
N ARG A 325 -25.04 25.77 4.57
CA ARG A 325 -25.93 26.88 4.95
C ARG A 325 -27.17 26.41 5.72
N ASP A 326 -27.75 25.28 5.32
CA ASP A 326 -28.93 24.70 5.99
C ASP A 326 -28.58 24.14 7.38
N ILE A 327 -27.42 23.50 7.55
CA ILE A 327 -26.89 23.03 8.84
C ILE A 327 -26.66 24.19 9.82
N LEU A 328 -26.11 25.31 9.33
CA LEU A 328 -25.78 26.47 10.18
C LEU A 328 -26.95 27.44 10.37
N GLY A 329 -27.99 27.39 9.53
CA GLY A 329 -29.10 28.35 9.52
C GLY A 329 -28.72 29.76 9.00
N ARG A 330 -27.51 29.93 8.47
CA ARG A 330 -26.90 31.18 7.99
C ARG A 330 -25.85 30.86 6.93
N ARG A 331 -25.13 31.86 6.40
CA ARG A 331 -23.89 31.55 5.67
C ARG A 331 -22.79 31.09 6.65
N PRO A 332 -21.88 30.20 6.26
CA PRO A 332 -20.67 29.94 7.04
C PRO A 332 -19.78 31.19 7.12
N THR A 333 -18.92 31.27 8.12
CA THR A 333 -17.75 32.16 8.11
C THR A 333 -16.70 31.67 7.10
N ALA A 334 -15.66 32.45 6.84
CA ALA A 334 -14.48 31.98 6.10
C ALA A 334 -13.82 30.75 6.75
N ALA A 335 -13.71 30.72 8.09
CA ALA A 335 -13.12 29.63 8.85
C ALA A 335 -14.00 28.35 8.84
N GLU A 336 -15.32 28.49 8.96
CA GLU A 336 -16.25 27.37 8.86
C GLU A 336 -16.31 26.80 7.45
N LEU A 337 -16.29 27.66 6.43
CA LEU A 337 -16.27 27.21 5.04
C LEU A 337 -14.97 26.45 4.73
N ALA A 338 -13.84 26.89 5.27
CA ALA A 338 -12.57 26.17 5.19
C ALA A 338 -12.67 24.77 5.83
N ILE A 339 -13.16 24.67 7.08
CA ILE A 339 -13.37 23.39 7.78
C ILE A 339 -14.29 22.47 6.94
N TYR A 340 -15.47 22.93 6.53
CA TYR A 340 -16.39 22.09 5.76
C TYR A 340 -15.82 21.69 4.39
N SER A 341 -15.14 22.60 3.69
CA SER A 341 -14.58 22.30 2.36
C SER A 341 -13.46 21.26 2.40
N VAL A 342 -12.66 21.26 3.47
CA VAL A 342 -11.56 20.30 3.61
C VAL A 342 -12.02 18.98 4.22
N MET A 343 -12.88 18.99 5.25
CA MET A 343 -13.44 17.76 5.84
C MET A 343 -14.38 17.04 4.87
N TRP A 344 -15.10 17.76 3.98
CA TRP A 344 -15.92 17.18 2.91
C TRP A 344 -15.16 17.02 1.58
N SER A 345 -13.82 17.10 1.56
CA SER A 345 -13.01 16.69 0.40
C SER A 345 -13.12 15.18 0.14
N GLU A 346 -12.77 14.68 -1.04
CA GLU A 346 -12.77 13.22 -1.27
C GLU A 346 -11.73 12.53 -0.38
N HIS A 347 -10.56 13.17 -0.19
CA HIS A 347 -9.46 12.68 0.62
C HIS A 347 -9.82 12.50 2.11
N CYS A 348 -10.49 13.47 2.74
CA CYS A 348 -10.90 13.35 4.15
C CYS A 348 -12.22 12.59 4.33
N SER A 349 -13.24 12.85 3.50
CA SER A 349 -14.59 12.28 3.73
C SER A 349 -14.81 10.90 3.12
N TYR A 350 -13.97 10.46 2.18
CA TYR A 350 -14.16 9.22 1.42
C TYR A 350 -15.53 9.18 0.69
N LYS A 351 -16.08 10.33 0.29
CA LYS A 351 -17.48 10.50 -0.12
C LYS A 351 -17.93 9.60 -1.28
N SER A 352 -17.04 9.21 -2.20
CA SER A 352 -17.33 8.29 -3.31
C SER A 352 -16.99 6.83 -2.99
N SER A 353 -16.09 6.56 -2.05
CA SER A 353 -15.65 5.19 -1.69
C SER A 353 -16.40 4.58 -0.50
N LYS A 354 -16.86 5.40 0.45
CA LYS A 354 -17.46 4.98 1.75
C LYS A 354 -18.64 4.03 1.63
N VAL A 355 -19.38 4.02 0.51
CA VAL A 355 -20.47 3.05 0.26
C VAL A 355 -19.95 1.64 -0.04
N HIS A 356 -18.79 1.51 -0.69
CA HIS A 356 -18.19 0.24 -1.08
C HIS A 356 -17.32 -0.35 0.02
N LEU A 357 -16.57 0.50 0.75
CA LEU A 357 -15.66 0.11 1.83
C LEU A 357 -16.36 -0.62 3.00
N ARG A 358 -17.67 -0.39 3.18
CA ARG A 358 -18.51 -1.11 4.17
C ARG A 358 -18.41 -2.63 4.06
N GLN A 359 -18.16 -3.16 2.86
CA GLN A 359 -17.96 -4.59 2.64
C GLN A 359 -16.85 -5.19 3.49
N PHE A 360 -15.80 -4.43 3.84
CA PHE A 360 -14.74 -4.92 4.73
C PHE A 360 -15.22 -5.17 6.16
N ALA A 361 -16.28 -4.48 6.61
CA ALA A 361 -16.94 -4.73 7.89
C ALA A 361 -18.03 -5.80 7.74
N ASP A 362 -18.90 -5.66 6.73
CA ASP A 362 -20.03 -6.58 6.49
C ASP A 362 -19.57 -8.02 6.20
N LYS A 363 -18.39 -8.19 5.59
CA LYS A 363 -17.77 -9.48 5.26
C LYS A 363 -16.62 -9.87 6.19
N ALA A 364 -16.35 -9.11 7.26
CA ALA A 364 -15.20 -9.35 8.14
C ALA A 364 -15.14 -10.81 8.63
N PRO A 365 -14.01 -11.53 8.44
CA PRO A 365 -13.86 -12.88 8.96
C PRO A 365 -13.86 -12.87 10.50
N GLN A 366 -14.49 -13.87 11.11
CA GLN A 366 -14.43 -14.04 12.57
C GLN A 366 -13.01 -14.46 12.98
N ASN A 367 -12.25 -13.53 13.55
CA ASN A 367 -10.99 -13.82 14.22
C ASN A 367 -10.89 -13.03 15.55
N ASP A 368 -10.14 -13.60 16.50
CA ASP A 368 -9.92 -13.01 17.83
C ASP A 368 -8.68 -12.10 17.87
N ALA A 369 -8.03 -11.85 16.72
CA ALA A 369 -6.78 -11.11 16.65
C ALA A 369 -6.99 -9.59 16.52
N LEU A 370 -8.17 -9.13 16.06
CA LEU A 370 -8.44 -7.70 15.87
C LEU A 370 -8.81 -7.02 17.19
N LEU A 371 -7.86 -6.29 17.79
CA LEU A 371 -8.05 -5.54 19.03
C LEU A 371 -8.71 -4.17 18.80
N VAL A 372 -8.38 -3.53 17.67
CA VAL A 372 -9.01 -2.30 17.18
C VAL A 372 -9.24 -2.43 15.68
N GLY A 373 -10.49 -2.29 15.25
CA GLY A 373 -10.89 -2.34 13.84
C GLY A 373 -10.87 -0.99 13.14
N MET A 374 -11.41 -0.95 11.92
CA MET A 374 -11.58 0.28 11.14
C MET A 374 -12.42 1.32 11.89
N GLY A 375 -11.95 2.57 11.94
CA GLY A 375 -12.62 3.69 12.59
C GLY A 375 -11.71 4.54 13.50
N GLU A 376 -10.54 4.02 13.85
CA GLU A 376 -9.42 4.76 14.46
C GLU A 376 -8.28 4.83 13.42
N ASN A 377 -7.28 5.71 13.61
CA ASN A 377 -6.31 6.09 12.57
C ASN A 377 -5.58 4.89 11.94
N ALA A 378 -5.21 3.88 12.75
CA ALA A 378 -4.68 2.61 12.28
C ALA A 378 -5.16 1.42 13.13
N GLY A 379 -5.67 0.36 12.48
CA GLY A 379 -6.18 -0.84 13.17
C GLY A 379 -5.08 -1.65 13.86
N VAL A 380 -5.44 -2.27 14.99
CA VAL A 380 -4.51 -2.93 15.93
C VAL A 380 -4.81 -4.42 16.02
N VAL A 381 -3.78 -5.26 15.99
CA VAL A 381 -3.89 -6.72 16.07
C VAL A 381 -2.98 -7.35 17.15
N ASP A 382 -3.49 -8.38 17.82
CA ASP A 382 -2.74 -9.21 18.76
C ASP A 382 -1.77 -10.13 18.00
N VAL A 383 -0.48 -10.05 18.35
CA VAL A 383 0.58 -10.95 17.84
C VAL A 383 0.98 -12.00 18.88
N GLY A 384 0.34 -11.99 20.05
CA GLY A 384 0.53 -12.90 21.16
C GLY A 384 1.40 -12.31 22.28
N ARG A 385 1.43 -13.02 23.42
CA ARG A 385 2.22 -12.67 24.63
C ARG A 385 1.90 -11.30 25.24
N GLY A 386 0.73 -10.71 24.93
CA GLY A 386 0.35 -9.37 25.39
C GLY A 386 0.97 -8.23 24.56
N LEU A 387 1.61 -8.54 23.43
CA LEU A 387 2.06 -7.56 22.44
C LEU A 387 0.99 -7.37 21.36
N ALA A 388 0.82 -6.13 20.95
CA ALA A 388 -0.01 -5.73 19.83
C ALA A 388 0.84 -5.02 18.77
N VAL A 389 0.41 -5.15 17.52
CA VAL A 389 0.98 -4.47 16.36
C VAL A 389 -0.10 -3.63 15.69
N THR A 390 0.26 -2.43 15.27
CA THR A 390 -0.51 -1.62 14.33
C THR A 390 0.31 -1.41 13.06
N PHE A 391 -0.36 -1.39 11.92
CA PHE A 391 0.25 -1.19 10.60
C PHE A 391 -0.79 -0.60 9.65
N LYS A 392 -0.37 0.37 8.85
CA LYS A 392 -1.21 1.10 7.89
C LYS A 392 -0.35 1.47 6.68
N VAL A 393 -0.96 1.50 5.51
CA VAL A 393 -0.37 2.03 4.26
C VAL A 393 -1.17 3.24 3.79
N GLU A 394 -0.47 4.27 3.32
CA GLU A 394 -1.05 5.51 2.76
C GLU A 394 -0.51 5.82 1.35
N SER A 395 -0.87 6.98 0.80
CA SER A 395 -0.46 7.44 -0.53
C SER A 395 -0.09 8.93 -0.51
N HIS A 396 1.04 9.30 -1.10
CA HIS A 396 1.45 10.71 -1.25
C HIS A 396 1.71 11.10 -2.71
N ASN A 397 1.00 10.42 -3.63
CA ASN A 397 1.16 10.44 -5.09
C ASN A 397 1.25 11.85 -5.70
N HIS A 398 0.22 12.69 -5.49
CA HIS A 398 0.12 14.00 -6.13
C HIS A 398 1.28 14.94 -5.73
N PRO A 399 1.60 15.13 -4.42
CA PRO A 399 2.81 15.86 -4.02
C PRO A 399 4.11 15.27 -4.58
N SER A 400 4.28 13.94 -4.56
CA SER A 400 5.48 13.25 -5.06
C SER A 400 5.71 13.39 -6.58
N TYR A 401 4.70 13.79 -7.37
CA TYR A 401 4.91 14.15 -8.77
C TYR A 401 5.45 15.60 -8.91
N VAL A 402 4.96 16.52 -8.08
CA VAL A 402 5.24 17.96 -8.13
C VAL A 402 6.58 18.31 -7.47
N GLU A 403 6.84 17.77 -6.29
CA GLU A 403 8.12 17.85 -5.57
C GLU A 403 8.45 16.44 -5.05
N PRO A 404 9.25 15.65 -5.81
CA PRO A 404 9.44 14.24 -5.51
C PRO A 404 10.12 13.92 -4.19
N TYR A 405 11.03 14.77 -3.70
CA TYR A 405 11.73 14.54 -2.45
C TYR A 405 10.81 14.80 -1.26
N GLN A 406 10.22 15.99 -1.21
CA GLN A 406 9.37 16.39 -0.09
C GLN A 406 8.08 15.57 -0.07
N GLY A 407 7.45 15.35 -1.22
CA GLY A 407 6.25 14.53 -1.31
C GLY A 407 6.47 13.10 -0.80
N ALA A 408 7.62 12.49 -1.08
CA ALA A 408 7.92 11.16 -0.53
C ALA A 408 8.30 11.20 0.96
N ALA A 409 9.06 12.21 1.39
CA ALA A 409 9.49 12.38 2.77
C ALA A 409 8.31 12.63 3.72
N THR A 410 7.38 13.54 3.39
CA THR A 410 6.19 13.80 4.22
C THR A 410 5.19 12.65 4.17
N GLY A 411 5.16 11.88 3.08
CA GLY A 411 4.43 10.60 3.02
C GLY A 411 4.94 9.56 4.04
N VAL A 412 6.24 9.51 4.32
CA VAL A 412 6.80 8.67 5.39
C VAL A 412 6.49 9.25 6.78
N GLY A 413 6.58 10.56 6.98
CA GLY A 413 6.26 11.19 8.26
C GLY A 413 4.79 11.07 8.65
N GLY A 414 3.86 11.25 7.71
CA GLY A 414 2.42 11.08 7.94
C GLY A 414 2.10 9.70 8.51
N ILE A 415 2.53 8.64 7.83
CA ILE A 415 2.26 7.26 8.24
C ILE A 415 2.98 6.84 9.52
N VAL A 416 4.07 7.52 9.89
CA VAL A 416 4.75 7.34 11.19
C VAL A 416 3.93 7.98 12.33
N ARG A 417 3.29 9.13 12.10
CA ARG A 417 2.42 9.80 13.09
C ARG A 417 1.09 9.08 13.33
N ASP A 418 0.48 8.50 12.28
CA ASP A 418 -0.65 7.56 12.41
C ASP A 418 -0.37 6.47 13.45
N ILE A 419 0.75 5.77 13.26
CA ILE A 419 1.20 4.67 14.11
C ILE A 419 1.49 5.15 15.53
N LEU A 420 2.07 6.35 15.68
CA LEU A 420 2.35 6.97 16.97
C LEU A 420 1.06 7.35 17.73
N SER A 421 0.00 7.78 17.03
CA SER A 421 -1.28 8.18 17.63
C SER A 421 -1.97 7.01 18.36
N MET A 422 -1.84 5.79 17.85
CA MET A 422 -2.43 4.58 18.43
C MET A 422 -1.77 4.13 19.75
N GLY A 423 -0.74 4.84 20.23
CA GLY A 423 0.05 4.47 21.41
C GLY A 423 1.31 3.65 21.08
N ALA A 424 1.51 3.30 19.80
CA ALA A 424 2.58 2.40 19.37
C ALA A 424 3.90 3.13 19.11
N ARG A 425 5.02 2.43 19.36
CA ARG A 425 6.32 2.85 18.86
C ARG A 425 6.47 2.40 17.39
N PRO A 426 6.71 3.30 16.43
CA PRO A 426 7.17 2.94 15.09
C PRO A 426 8.48 2.12 15.15
N VAL A 427 8.55 1.01 14.42
CA VAL A 427 9.73 0.11 14.42
C VAL A 427 10.31 -0.19 13.03
N ALA A 428 9.55 0.00 11.95
CA ALA A 428 10.03 -0.11 10.57
C ALA A 428 9.07 0.58 9.59
N VAL A 429 9.50 0.69 8.34
CA VAL A 429 8.70 1.19 7.20
C VAL A 429 8.81 0.25 5.99
N MET A 430 7.92 0.46 5.02
CA MET A 430 7.97 -0.14 3.68
C MET A 430 7.45 0.86 2.63
N ASP A 431 7.82 0.69 1.36
CA ASP A 431 7.37 1.53 0.25
C ASP A 431 6.92 0.74 -0.99
N SER A 432 5.72 1.03 -1.49
CA SER A 432 5.24 0.59 -2.81
C SER A 432 5.34 1.77 -3.77
N LEU A 433 6.20 1.64 -4.78
CA LEU A 433 6.47 2.67 -5.77
C LEU A 433 5.98 2.26 -7.17
N ARG A 434 5.36 3.20 -7.88
CA ARG A 434 4.96 3.06 -9.29
C ARG A 434 5.42 4.27 -10.11
N PHE A 435 6.10 4.02 -11.22
CA PHE A 435 6.59 5.07 -12.12
C PHE A 435 6.28 4.77 -13.58
N GLY A 436 6.50 5.78 -14.44
CA GLY A 436 6.53 5.58 -15.90
C GLY A 436 7.65 4.61 -16.33
N PRO A 437 7.87 4.43 -17.65
CA PRO A 437 8.98 3.61 -18.15
C PRO A 437 10.31 4.08 -17.57
N ALA A 438 11.20 3.15 -17.20
CA ALA A 438 12.43 3.46 -16.47
C ALA A 438 13.44 4.34 -17.25
N ASP A 439 13.36 4.31 -18.59
CA ASP A 439 14.14 5.14 -19.51
C ASP A 439 13.46 6.48 -19.85
N ALA A 440 12.23 6.73 -19.39
CA ALA A 440 11.52 7.96 -19.68
C ALA A 440 12.17 9.16 -18.94
N PRO A 441 12.40 10.31 -19.60
CA PRO A 441 13.09 11.45 -18.99
C PRO A 441 12.44 11.99 -17.70
N ASP A 442 11.12 11.85 -17.55
CA ASP A 442 10.44 12.30 -16.33
C ASP A 442 10.50 11.26 -15.20
N THR A 443 10.54 9.95 -15.51
CA THR A 443 10.88 8.93 -14.52
C THR A 443 12.26 9.18 -13.92
N GLN A 444 13.24 9.57 -14.75
CA GLN A 444 14.60 9.94 -14.32
C GLN A 444 14.64 11.22 -13.46
N ARG A 445 13.60 12.06 -13.48
CA ARG A 445 13.40 13.16 -12.52
C ARG A 445 12.76 12.68 -11.22
N VAL A 446 11.67 11.91 -11.32
CA VAL A 446 10.83 11.56 -10.17
C VAL A 446 11.46 10.47 -9.30
N LEU A 447 11.91 9.36 -9.88
CA LEU A 447 12.43 8.19 -9.15
C LEU A 447 13.55 8.58 -8.16
N PRO A 448 14.62 9.32 -8.56
CA PRO A 448 15.69 9.65 -7.62
C PRO A 448 15.26 10.59 -6.50
N GLY A 449 14.33 11.51 -6.77
CA GLY A 449 13.79 12.38 -5.73
C GLY A 449 12.94 11.62 -4.72
N VAL A 450 12.03 10.76 -5.19
CA VAL A 450 11.20 9.91 -4.31
C VAL A 450 12.06 9.02 -3.42
N VAL A 451 13.02 8.30 -3.99
CA VAL A 451 13.89 7.39 -3.24
C VAL A 451 14.75 8.14 -2.23
N ALA A 452 15.30 9.30 -2.61
CA ALA A 452 16.04 10.17 -1.68
C ALA A 452 15.13 10.73 -0.56
N GLY A 453 13.85 10.98 -0.83
CA GLY A 453 12.86 11.42 0.16
C GLY A 453 12.53 10.33 1.18
N VAL A 454 12.16 9.12 0.72
CA VAL A 454 11.88 7.95 1.57
C VAL A 454 13.09 7.64 2.46
N GLY A 455 14.28 7.52 1.87
CA GLY A 455 15.51 7.26 2.61
C GLY A 455 15.90 8.40 3.54
N GLY A 456 15.78 9.65 3.07
CA GLY A 456 16.10 10.84 3.86
C GLY A 456 15.29 10.96 5.15
N TYR A 457 13.99 10.65 5.11
CA TYR A 457 13.13 10.69 6.28
C TYR A 457 13.31 9.44 7.16
N GLY A 458 13.16 8.23 6.59
CA GLY A 458 13.23 6.96 7.35
C GLY A 458 14.58 6.73 8.05
N ASN A 459 15.69 7.01 7.36
CA ASN A 459 17.03 6.86 7.93
C ASN A 459 17.27 7.85 9.09
N SER A 460 16.70 9.06 9.00
CA SER A 460 16.85 10.12 10.02
C SER A 460 16.01 9.86 11.28
N LEU A 461 14.82 9.26 11.14
CA LEU A 461 14.04 8.71 12.26
C LEU A 461 14.74 7.52 12.94
N GLY A 462 15.61 6.82 12.19
CA GLY A 462 16.17 5.53 12.60
C GLY A 462 15.15 4.40 12.48
N LEU A 463 14.31 4.41 11.43
CA LEU A 463 13.41 3.32 11.10
C LEU A 463 13.98 2.52 9.91
N PRO A 464 14.28 1.22 10.07
CA PRO A 464 14.69 0.40 8.95
C PRO A 464 13.56 0.25 7.93
N ASN A 465 13.88 0.36 6.65
CA ASN A 465 12.99 -0.10 5.58
C ASN A 465 13.21 -1.61 5.37
N ILE A 466 12.12 -2.38 5.42
CA ILE A 466 12.19 -3.84 5.48
C ILE A 466 11.64 -4.55 4.23
N GLY A 467 11.00 -3.84 3.30
CA GLY A 467 10.32 -4.46 2.14
C GLY A 467 9.42 -3.47 1.42
N GLY A 468 8.72 -3.95 0.39
CA GLY A 468 8.05 -3.09 -0.56
C GLY A 468 8.48 -3.41 -1.99
N GLU A 469 7.99 -2.62 -2.93
CA GLU A 469 7.98 -2.95 -4.36
C GLU A 469 8.23 -1.72 -5.25
N THR A 470 8.72 -1.94 -6.47
CA THR A 470 8.95 -0.85 -7.44
C THR A 470 8.67 -1.35 -8.86
N VAL A 471 7.63 -0.81 -9.49
CA VAL A 471 7.15 -1.23 -10.82
C VAL A 471 7.10 -0.03 -11.78
N PHE A 472 7.42 -0.29 -13.04
CA PHE A 472 7.48 0.67 -14.13
C PHE A 472 6.46 0.28 -15.21
N ASP A 473 5.51 1.17 -15.52
CA ASP A 473 4.54 0.98 -16.60
C ASP A 473 4.13 2.34 -17.19
N ALA A 474 3.80 2.36 -18.49
CA ALA A 474 3.41 3.58 -19.19
C ALA A 474 2.24 4.35 -18.53
N CYS A 475 1.30 3.66 -17.87
CA CYS A 475 0.13 4.30 -17.26
C CYS A 475 0.46 5.23 -16.07
N TYR A 476 1.58 5.02 -15.37
CA TYR A 476 1.97 5.85 -14.22
C TYR A 476 2.86 7.05 -14.60
N LEU A 477 3.21 7.24 -15.88
CA LEU A 477 4.19 8.26 -16.32
C LEU A 477 3.79 9.71 -15.97
N GLN A 478 2.51 10.00 -15.80
CA GLN A 478 2.01 11.33 -15.36
C GLN A 478 1.33 11.27 -13.97
N ASN A 479 1.25 10.08 -13.38
CA ASN A 479 0.58 9.80 -12.10
C ASN A 479 1.39 8.73 -11.36
N PRO A 480 2.62 9.05 -10.91
CA PRO A 480 3.43 8.12 -10.13
C PRO A 480 2.76 7.85 -8.78
N LEU A 481 2.82 6.61 -8.30
CA LEU A 481 2.28 6.24 -7.00
C LEU A 481 3.42 6.07 -6.00
N VAL A 482 3.24 6.66 -4.82
CA VAL A 482 4.21 6.62 -3.72
C VAL A 482 3.42 6.27 -2.48
N ASN A 483 3.39 4.97 -2.17
CA ASN A 483 2.62 4.41 -1.08
C ASN A 483 3.56 4.01 0.05
N ALA A 484 3.54 4.75 1.16
CA ALA A 484 4.34 4.47 2.34
C ALA A 484 3.54 3.66 3.36
N LEU A 485 4.18 2.69 4.00
CA LEU A 485 3.66 1.95 5.14
C LEU A 485 4.58 2.16 6.34
N CYS A 486 3.98 2.21 7.54
CA CYS A 486 4.70 2.05 8.79
C CYS A 486 4.08 0.94 9.64
N ILE A 487 4.91 0.29 10.45
CA ILE A 487 4.53 -0.72 11.43
C ILE A 487 5.03 -0.28 12.82
N GLY A 488 4.16 -0.40 13.82
CA GLY A 488 4.48 -0.07 15.21
C GLY A 488 4.01 -1.13 16.21
N VAL A 489 4.64 -1.10 17.39
CA VAL A 489 4.55 -2.14 18.42
C VAL A 489 4.23 -1.52 19.79
N MET A 490 3.38 -2.20 20.56
CA MET A 490 2.96 -1.80 21.91
C MET A 490 2.49 -3.01 22.73
N ARG A 491 2.23 -2.83 24.03
CA ARG A 491 1.42 -3.80 24.81
C ARG A 491 -0.07 -3.58 24.56
N HIS A 492 -0.89 -4.58 24.88
CA HIS A 492 -2.35 -4.48 24.86
C HIS A 492 -2.86 -3.32 25.75
N ASP A 493 -2.25 -3.11 26.92
CA ASP A 493 -2.64 -2.05 27.87
C ASP A 493 -2.19 -0.63 27.45
N ASP A 494 -1.30 -0.51 26.47
CA ASP A 494 -0.72 0.78 26.04
C ASP A 494 -1.55 1.47 24.93
N ILE A 495 -2.54 0.77 24.36
CA ILE A 495 -3.33 1.23 23.21
C ILE A 495 -4.06 2.55 23.54
N LYS A 496 -3.81 3.58 22.72
CA LYS A 496 -4.50 4.88 22.76
C LYS A 496 -5.53 5.00 21.62
N ARG A 497 -6.42 5.99 21.73
CA ARG A 497 -7.59 6.20 20.86
C ARG A 497 -7.84 7.68 20.59
N ALA A 498 -8.48 7.98 19.47
CA ALA A 498 -8.78 9.33 18.99
C ALA A 498 -10.04 9.94 19.64
N ILE A 499 -10.10 9.96 20.98
CA ILE A 499 -11.30 10.41 21.73
C ILE A 499 -11.01 11.59 22.68
N ALA A 500 -11.95 12.52 22.80
CA ALA A 500 -11.91 13.60 23.80
C ALA A 500 -13.02 13.48 24.88
N PRO A 501 -12.95 12.49 25.80
CA PRO A 501 -13.84 12.43 26.95
C PRO A 501 -13.41 13.42 28.04
N GLY A 502 -14.36 13.81 28.90
CA GLY A 502 -14.11 14.60 30.10
C GLY A 502 -14.11 16.12 29.87
N PRO A 503 -15.25 16.81 30.08
CA PRO A 503 -15.33 18.26 29.97
C PRO A 503 -14.38 18.95 30.96
N GLY A 504 -13.68 19.99 30.49
CA GLY A 504 -12.60 20.65 31.22
C GLY A 504 -11.21 20.04 31.01
N ASN A 505 -11.09 18.87 30.37
CA ASN A 505 -9.79 18.38 29.91
C ASN A 505 -9.19 19.35 28.88
N GLN A 506 -7.89 19.59 28.98
CA GLN A 506 -7.20 20.61 28.21
C GLN A 506 -6.73 20.03 26.88
N VAL A 507 -6.86 20.83 25.81
CA VAL A 507 -6.47 20.47 24.44
C VAL A 507 -5.13 21.14 24.14
N ILE A 508 -4.11 20.31 23.92
CA ILE A 508 -2.71 20.73 23.76
C ILE A 508 -2.25 20.40 22.34
N LEU A 509 -1.85 21.42 21.58
CA LEU A 509 -1.13 21.26 20.32
C LEU A 509 0.37 21.23 20.63
N PHE A 510 1.09 20.25 20.09
CA PHE A 510 2.52 20.08 20.32
C PHE A 510 3.26 19.55 19.08
N GLY A 511 4.57 19.80 19.01
CA GLY A 511 5.38 19.59 17.81
C GLY A 511 5.76 20.91 17.11
N ALA A 512 5.88 20.88 15.79
CA ALA A 512 6.35 22.01 14.98
C ALA A 512 5.38 23.22 14.95
N THR A 513 5.90 24.38 14.51
CA THR A 513 5.11 25.61 14.39
C THR A 513 4.37 25.70 13.04
N THR A 514 3.12 26.16 13.11
CA THR A 514 2.17 26.21 11.98
C THR A 514 2.56 27.28 10.97
N GLY A 515 2.76 26.90 9.71
CA GLY A 515 3.15 27.76 8.59
C GLY A 515 2.17 27.69 7.42
N PRO A 516 2.45 28.40 6.31
CA PRO A 516 1.64 28.40 5.08
C PRO A 516 1.76 27.10 4.25
N ASP A 517 1.97 25.95 4.91
CA ASP A 517 2.34 24.69 4.29
C ASP A 517 1.07 23.91 3.89
N GLY A 518 1.01 23.40 2.65
CA GLY A 518 -0.06 22.53 2.15
C GLY A 518 -1.49 23.10 2.18
N ILE A 519 -1.67 24.42 2.33
CA ILE A 519 -3.02 25.01 2.42
C ILE A 519 -3.84 24.70 1.16
N GLY A 520 -4.89 23.88 1.33
CA GLY A 520 -5.73 23.39 0.24
C GLY A 520 -5.26 22.09 -0.43
N GLY A 521 -4.27 21.39 0.15
CA GLY A 521 -3.75 20.12 -0.33
C GLY A 521 -4.85 19.08 -0.52
N ALA A 522 -5.49 18.66 0.57
CA ALA A 522 -6.58 17.67 0.56
C ALA A 522 -7.76 18.02 -0.39
N SER A 523 -8.19 19.28 -0.42
CA SER A 523 -9.42 19.69 -1.12
C SER A 523 -9.25 20.19 -2.56
N VAL A 524 -8.06 20.68 -2.93
CA VAL A 524 -7.82 21.28 -4.27
C VAL A 524 -6.69 20.58 -5.05
N LEU A 525 -5.77 19.87 -4.37
CA LEU A 525 -4.70 19.09 -5.03
C LEU A 525 -4.99 17.59 -5.06
N ALA A 526 -5.40 16.99 -3.95
CA ALA A 526 -5.67 15.54 -3.86
C ALA A 526 -7.09 15.13 -4.33
N SER A 527 -7.98 16.10 -4.56
CA SER A 527 -9.36 15.89 -5.01
C SER A 527 -9.62 16.39 -6.46
N ALA A 528 -8.57 16.56 -7.27
CA ALA A 528 -8.64 17.08 -8.63
C ALA A 528 -7.63 16.40 -9.57
N THR A 529 -7.90 16.42 -10.88
CA THR A 529 -7.03 15.83 -11.92
C THR A 529 -5.95 16.80 -12.39
N PHE A 530 -4.80 16.30 -12.88
CA PHE A 530 -3.73 17.16 -13.39
C PHE A 530 -4.11 17.98 -14.64
N ASP A 531 -3.66 19.24 -14.66
CA ASP A 531 -3.75 20.20 -15.75
C ASP A 531 -2.39 20.89 -16.05
N GLU A 532 -2.31 21.70 -17.12
CA GLU A 532 -1.08 22.43 -17.47
C GLU A 532 -0.69 23.53 -16.46
N GLU A 533 -1.63 24.06 -15.67
CA GLU A 533 -1.37 25.13 -14.68
C GLU A 533 -0.82 24.60 -13.35
N SER A 534 -0.95 23.29 -13.07
CA SER A 534 -0.51 22.60 -11.85
C SER A 534 0.91 22.97 -11.38
N GLN A 535 1.85 23.21 -12.31
CA GLN A 535 3.23 23.59 -11.99
C GLN A 535 3.37 24.95 -11.27
N ALA A 536 2.35 25.81 -11.30
CA ALA A 536 2.36 27.10 -10.59
C ALA A 536 2.30 26.96 -9.05
N LYS A 537 1.87 25.80 -8.52
CA LYS A 537 1.53 25.59 -7.11
C LYS A 537 2.72 25.20 -6.20
N ARG A 538 3.94 25.12 -6.74
CA ARG A 538 5.19 24.79 -6.01
C ARG A 538 5.45 25.55 -4.68
N PRO A 539 5.03 26.82 -4.48
CA PRO A 539 5.29 27.53 -3.21
C PRO A 539 4.55 26.99 -1.98
N SER A 540 3.59 26.08 -2.15
CA SER A 540 2.75 25.51 -1.06
C SER A 540 3.14 24.08 -0.65
N VAL A 541 4.25 23.57 -1.17
CA VAL A 541 4.73 22.21 -0.87
C VAL A 541 5.11 22.08 0.61
N GLN A 542 4.55 21.08 1.28
CA GLN A 542 4.91 20.68 2.65
C GLN A 542 6.42 20.35 2.71
N VAL A 543 7.10 20.69 3.81
CA VAL A 543 8.48 20.28 4.08
C VAL A 543 8.52 19.60 5.44
N GLY A 544 9.14 18.41 5.51
CA GLY A 544 9.24 17.64 6.75
C GLY A 544 10.61 17.77 7.44
N ASP A 545 10.59 17.77 8.77
CA ASP A 545 11.75 17.70 9.66
C ASP A 545 11.76 16.35 10.44
N PRO A 546 12.44 15.31 9.93
CA PRO A 546 12.50 14.01 10.63
C PRO A 546 13.29 14.06 11.94
N PHE A 547 14.08 15.12 12.21
CA PHE A 547 14.77 15.26 13.49
C PHE A 547 13.81 15.77 14.57
N MET A 548 12.93 16.71 14.22
CA MET A 548 11.80 17.10 15.07
C MET A 548 10.86 15.90 15.31
N GLU A 549 10.52 15.14 14.28
CA GLU A 549 9.64 13.97 14.45
C GLU A 549 10.29 12.87 15.30
N LYS A 550 11.61 12.67 15.21
CA LYS A 550 12.32 11.74 16.09
C LYS A 550 12.21 12.15 17.56
N LEU A 551 12.37 13.44 17.88
CA LEU A 551 12.14 13.95 19.24
C LEU A 551 10.67 13.79 19.67
N LEU A 552 9.73 14.00 18.75
CA LEU A 552 8.28 13.87 18.96
C LEU A 552 7.87 12.44 19.29
N ILE A 553 8.45 11.43 18.62
CA ILE A 553 8.28 10.00 18.94
C ILE A 553 8.74 9.70 20.37
N GLU A 554 9.96 10.10 20.75
CA GLU A 554 10.48 9.80 22.08
C GLU A 554 9.72 10.53 23.19
N CYS A 555 9.27 11.76 22.92
CA CYS A 555 8.37 12.54 23.76
C CYS A 555 7.03 11.82 23.98
N CYS A 556 6.31 11.45 22.89
CA CYS A 556 5.04 10.73 22.97
C CYS A 556 5.19 9.41 23.75
N MET A 557 6.26 8.64 23.46
CA MET A 557 6.51 7.39 24.18
C MET A 557 6.81 7.59 25.68
N GLU A 558 7.27 8.76 26.13
CA GLU A 558 7.34 9.09 27.57
C GLU A 558 5.97 9.52 28.13
N LEU A 559 5.23 10.36 27.40
CA LEU A 559 3.87 10.79 27.77
C LEU A 559 2.91 9.60 27.95
N TYR A 560 3.05 8.55 27.13
CA TYR A 560 2.29 7.31 27.26
C TYR A 560 2.74 6.47 28.47
N ARG A 561 4.06 6.38 28.74
CA ARG A 561 4.62 5.65 29.89
C ARG A 561 4.22 6.23 31.25
N GLU A 562 3.94 7.53 31.31
CA GLU A 562 3.41 8.20 32.52
C GLU A 562 1.87 8.35 32.53
N ASP A 563 1.16 7.76 31.56
CA ASP A 563 -0.29 7.86 31.35
C ASP A 563 -0.83 9.30 31.38
N LEU A 564 -0.17 10.20 30.66
CA LEU A 564 -0.51 11.63 30.66
C LEU A 564 -1.55 12.01 29.60
N VAL A 565 -1.91 11.08 28.74
CA VAL A 565 -2.71 11.30 27.52
C VAL A 565 -4.01 10.50 27.60
N VAL A 566 -5.13 11.22 27.59
CA VAL A 566 -6.51 10.68 27.60
C VAL A 566 -6.92 10.23 26.19
N GLY A 567 -6.53 11.02 25.20
CA GLY A 567 -6.65 10.74 23.77
C GLY A 567 -5.71 11.63 22.98
N ILE A 568 -5.40 11.24 21.75
CA ILE A 568 -4.44 11.93 20.88
C ILE A 568 -4.87 11.80 19.42
N GLN A 569 -4.52 12.80 18.60
CA GLN A 569 -4.63 12.76 17.14
C GLN A 569 -3.35 13.34 16.53
N ASP A 570 -2.96 12.88 15.35
CA ASP A 570 -1.94 13.54 14.54
C ASP A 570 -2.51 14.80 13.83
N LEU A 571 -1.65 15.53 13.13
CA LEU A 571 -2.07 16.59 12.20
C LEU A 571 -1.49 16.32 10.80
N GLY A 572 -2.09 15.36 10.09
CA GLY A 572 -1.97 15.20 8.65
C GLY A 572 -2.82 16.20 7.85
N ALA A 573 -3.59 15.68 6.88
CA ALA A 573 -4.49 16.46 6.04
C ALA A 573 -5.45 17.32 6.87
N ALA A 574 -5.74 18.54 6.40
CA ALA A 574 -6.57 19.53 7.10
C ALA A 574 -6.12 19.93 8.54
N GLY A 575 -4.98 19.43 9.03
CA GLY A 575 -4.31 19.87 10.26
C GLY A 575 -5.25 20.12 11.46
N VAL A 576 -5.30 21.39 11.90
CA VAL A 576 -6.07 21.79 13.10
C VAL A 576 -7.58 21.60 12.90
N SER A 577 -8.09 21.71 11.67
CA SER A 577 -9.51 21.49 11.37
C SER A 577 -9.92 20.04 11.63
N CYS A 578 -9.14 19.09 11.09
CA CYS A 578 -9.36 17.66 11.26
C CYS A 578 -9.28 17.26 12.74
N ALA A 579 -8.12 17.47 13.36
CA ALA A 579 -7.88 17.05 14.75
C ALA A 579 -8.90 17.61 15.74
N THR A 580 -9.36 18.86 15.57
CA THR A 580 -10.37 19.45 16.48
C THR A 580 -11.81 19.01 16.18
N THR A 581 -12.18 18.73 14.92
CA THR A 581 -13.53 18.22 14.61
C THR A 581 -13.69 16.76 14.99
N GLU A 582 -12.72 15.91 14.69
CA GLU A 582 -12.76 14.48 14.99
C GLU A 582 -12.73 14.19 16.50
N LEU A 583 -11.74 14.76 17.22
CA LEU A 583 -11.66 14.61 18.68
C LEU A 583 -12.94 15.12 19.38
N ALA A 584 -13.53 16.22 18.91
CA ALA A 584 -14.78 16.74 19.47
C ALA A 584 -16.01 15.88 19.12
N ALA A 585 -16.06 15.26 17.93
CA ALA A 585 -17.14 14.37 17.51
C ALA A 585 -17.11 13.02 18.25
N ALA A 586 -15.92 12.40 18.36
CA ALA A 586 -15.71 11.14 19.06
C ALA A 586 -15.66 11.27 20.60
N GLY A 587 -15.54 12.51 21.11
CA GLY A 587 -15.50 12.85 22.54
C GLY A 587 -16.87 13.12 23.17
N THR A 588 -16.95 14.12 24.06
CA THR A 588 -18.23 14.57 24.66
C THR A 588 -19.08 15.48 23.76
N GLY A 589 -18.77 15.55 22.46
CA GLY A 589 -19.55 16.32 21.48
C GLY A 589 -19.22 17.81 21.41
N GLY A 590 -18.23 18.32 22.16
CA GLY A 590 -17.91 19.75 22.16
C GLY A 590 -16.48 20.07 22.59
N MET A 591 -16.00 21.24 22.15
CA MET A 591 -14.65 21.75 22.41
C MET A 591 -14.62 23.28 22.19
N HIS A 592 -13.88 24.01 23.02
CA HIS A 592 -13.60 25.44 22.83
C HIS A 592 -12.10 25.64 22.54
N VAL A 593 -11.77 26.33 21.44
CA VAL A 593 -10.38 26.58 21.01
C VAL A 593 -10.15 28.09 20.84
N VAL A 594 -9.03 28.58 21.36
CA VAL A 594 -8.56 29.96 21.19
C VAL A 594 -7.46 29.96 20.13
N LEU A 595 -7.81 30.31 18.90
CA LEU A 595 -6.93 30.14 17.73
C LEU A 595 -5.70 31.07 17.80
N ASP A 596 -5.78 32.21 18.52
CA ASP A 596 -4.63 33.09 18.81
C ASP A 596 -3.49 32.38 19.59
N ARG A 597 -3.75 31.21 20.18
CA ARG A 597 -2.75 30.40 20.90
C ARG A 597 -2.03 29.37 20.03
N VAL A 598 -2.46 29.14 18.79
CA VAL A 598 -1.76 28.20 17.89
C VAL A 598 -0.35 28.75 17.60
N PRO A 599 0.74 28.00 17.87
CA PRO A 599 2.09 28.48 17.59
C PRO A 599 2.31 28.66 16.08
N LEU A 600 2.53 29.90 15.63
CA LEU A 600 2.71 30.24 14.21
C LEU A 600 4.18 30.48 13.85
N ARG A 601 4.60 29.93 12.72
CA ARG A 601 5.87 30.24 12.04
C ARG A 601 5.77 31.53 11.23
N ASP A 602 4.58 31.82 10.69
CA ASP A 602 4.23 33.07 10.01
C ASP A 602 3.07 33.77 10.76
N PRO A 603 3.30 34.95 11.38
CA PRO A 603 2.28 35.68 12.13
C PRO A 603 1.29 36.47 11.23
N THR A 604 1.33 36.28 9.91
CA THR A 604 0.41 36.92 8.95
C THR A 604 -0.73 36.00 8.48
N LEU A 605 -0.68 34.71 8.82
CA LEU A 605 -1.71 33.73 8.51
C LEU A 605 -3.10 34.17 9.01
N ARG A 606 -4.10 34.06 8.15
CA ARG A 606 -5.52 34.25 8.49
C ARG A 606 -6.08 33.02 9.21
N PRO A 607 -7.20 33.13 9.96
CA PRO A 607 -7.79 32.00 10.66
C PRO A 607 -8.03 30.77 9.78
N GLU A 608 -8.57 30.96 8.58
CA GLU A 608 -8.79 29.91 7.59
C GLU A 608 -7.48 29.25 7.10
N GLU A 609 -6.37 29.97 7.07
CA GLU A 609 -5.04 29.46 6.67
C GLU A 609 -4.36 28.69 7.81
N ILE A 610 -4.54 29.12 9.06
CA ILE A 610 -4.09 28.38 10.25
C ILE A 610 -4.85 27.04 10.35
N LEU A 611 -6.16 27.07 10.06
CA LEU A 611 -7.05 25.92 10.12
C LEU A 611 -6.82 24.90 9.00
N MET A 612 -6.46 25.34 7.80
CA MET A 612 -6.13 24.48 6.65
C MET A 612 -4.65 24.14 6.51
N SER A 613 -3.79 24.57 7.44
CA SER A 613 -2.34 24.33 7.36
C SER A 613 -1.98 22.86 7.61
N GLU A 614 -1.30 22.25 6.65
CA GLU A 614 -0.79 20.88 6.65
C GLU A 614 0.72 20.86 7.02
N SER A 615 1.19 21.82 7.84
CA SER A 615 2.54 21.76 8.43
C SER A 615 2.77 20.43 9.16
N GLN A 616 3.93 19.84 8.92
CA GLN A 616 4.28 18.49 9.39
C GLN A 616 4.67 18.47 10.88
N GLU A 617 4.99 17.28 11.40
CA GLU A 617 5.52 17.08 12.76
C GLU A 617 4.69 17.71 13.90
N ARG A 618 3.36 17.63 13.82
CA ARG A 618 2.43 18.12 14.85
C ARG A 618 1.49 17.01 15.33
N MET A 619 1.17 17.03 16.62
CA MET A 619 0.19 16.17 17.29
C MET A 619 -0.72 17.01 18.20
N MET A 620 -1.93 16.52 18.49
CA MET A 620 -2.88 17.13 19.42
C MET A 620 -3.25 16.13 20.52
N ALA A 621 -3.08 16.50 21.79
CA ALA A 621 -3.40 15.66 22.94
C ALA A 621 -4.51 16.25 23.81
N VAL A 622 -5.34 15.37 24.38
CA VAL A 622 -6.32 15.67 25.42
C VAL A 622 -5.75 15.23 26.76
N VAL A 623 -5.63 16.17 27.71
CA VAL A 623 -4.88 16.01 28.96
C VAL A 623 -5.71 16.47 30.15
N GLU A 624 -5.74 15.66 31.23
CA GLU A 624 -6.44 16.04 32.47
C GLU A 624 -5.77 17.27 33.11
N PRO A 625 -6.50 18.26 33.66
CA PRO A 625 -5.92 19.51 34.17
C PRO A 625 -4.81 19.32 35.22
N ALA A 626 -4.88 18.25 36.02
CA ALA A 626 -3.86 17.90 37.02
C ALA A 626 -2.57 17.30 36.43
N LYS A 627 -2.60 16.86 35.16
CA LYS A 627 -1.46 16.27 34.42
C LYS A 627 -0.77 17.25 33.47
N VAL A 628 -1.37 18.41 33.18
CA VAL A 628 -0.86 19.40 32.20
C VAL A 628 0.53 19.92 32.53
N GLU A 629 0.83 20.24 33.80
CA GLU A 629 2.16 20.72 34.19
C GLU A 629 3.23 19.66 33.86
N ARG A 630 2.96 18.39 34.20
CA ARG A 630 3.86 17.27 33.91
C ARG A 630 4.01 16.96 32.41
N PHE A 631 2.92 17.08 31.65
CA PHE A 631 2.95 16.96 30.18
C PHE A 631 3.91 18.00 29.58
N LEU A 632 3.78 19.27 29.98
CA LEU A 632 4.61 20.37 29.48
C LEU A 632 6.07 20.25 29.92
N GLU A 633 6.36 19.74 31.13
CA GLU A 633 7.72 19.39 31.56
C GLU A 633 8.38 18.34 30.64
N ILE A 634 7.63 17.35 30.16
CA ILE A 634 8.15 16.29 29.28
C ILE A 634 8.40 16.85 27.88
N CYS A 635 7.45 17.59 27.31
CA CYS A 635 7.64 18.25 26.01
C CYS A 635 8.87 19.16 26.02
N ALA A 636 9.01 20.02 27.03
CA ALA A 636 10.16 20.92 27.18
C ALA A 636 11.50 20.18 27.33
N ARG A 637 11.51 18.98 27.93
CA ARG A 637 12.73 18.16 28.09
C ARG A 637 13.18 17.49 26.79
N TRP A 638 12.23 17.18 25.90
CA TRP A 638 12.49 16.68 24.55
C TRP A 638 12.61 17.81 23.52
N GLU A 639 12.70 19.08 23.97
CA GLU A 639 12.74 20.29 23.15
C GLU A 639 11.53 20.48 22.20
N ILE A 640 10.43 19.78 22.48
CA ILE A 640 9.17 19.84 21.74
C ILE A 640 8.32 21.04 22.21
N PRO A 641 7.97 21.99 21.32
CA PRO A 641 6.99 23.03 21.64
C PRO A 641 5.63 22.42 21.97
N ALA A 642 4.96 22.91 23.00
CA ALA A 642 3.62 22.50 23.39
C ALA A 642 2.81 23.70 23.91
N THR A 643 1.52 23.79 23.58
CA THR A 643 0.66 24.91 23.98
C THR A 643 -0.79 24.48 24.18
N VAL A 644 -1.38 24.89 25.31
CA VAL A 644 -2.81 24.68 25.62
C VAL A 644 -3.67 25.64 24.80
N ILE A 645 -4.17 25.15 23.66
CA ILE A 645 -4.97 25.93 22.72
C ILE A 645 -6.45 25.99 23.09
N GLY A 646 -6.96 25.04 23.89
CA GLY A 646 -8.39 24.93 24.17
C GLY A 646 -8.75 23.96 25.29
N GLU A 647 -10.05 23.67 25.42
CA GLU A 647 -10.61 22.71 26.38
C GLU A 647 -11.80 21.93 25.81
N VAL A 648 -11.98 20.71 26.30
CA VAL A 648 -13.11 19.82 25.97
C VAL A 648 -14.38 20.32 26.68
N THR A 649 -15.54 20.27 26.03
CA THR A 649 -16.82 20.72 26.61
C THR A 649 -17.96 19.71 26.40
N ASP A 650 -19.06 19.91 27.12
CA ASP A 650 -20.33 19.15 27.01
C ASP A 650 -21.42 19.91 26.23
N THR A 651 -21.04 20.98 25.51
CA THR A 651 -21.98 21.90 24.85
C THR A 651 -22.66 21.35 23.60
N GLY A 652 -22.15 20.26 23.02
CA GLY A 652 -22.55 19.78 21.69
C GLY A 652 -22.01 20.65 20.53
N ARG A 653 -21.03 21.53 20.78
CA ARG A 653 -20.50 22.52 19.82
C ARG A 653 -18.97 22.54 19.81
N LEU A 654 -18.40 22.60 18.61
CA LEU A 654 -17.04 23.06 18.38
C LEU A 654 -17.07 24.58 18.18
N VAL A 655 -16.49 25.30 19.13
CA VAL A 655 -16.44 26.76 19.13
C VAL A 655 -14.98 27.21 19.02
N MET A 656 -14.66 28.05 18.03
CA MET A 656 -13.33 28.65 17.92
C MET A 656 -13.41 30.17 17.96
N THR A 657 -12.52 30.78 18.74
CA THR A 657 -12.38 32.23 18.88
C THR A 657 -11.06 32.73 18.29
N TRP A 658 -11.08 33.90 17.66
CA TRP A 658 -9.92 34.63 17.18
C TRP A 658 -10.07 36.12 17.50
N ARG A 659 -9.14 36.69 18.25
CA ARG A 659 -9.15 38.09 18.71
C ARG A 659 -10.46 38.49 19.37
N ASP A 660 -10.91 37.67 20.32
CA ASP A 660 -12.17 37.77 21.08
C ASP A 660 -13.48 37.63 20.26
N GLU A 661 -13.43 37.45 18.93
CA GLU A 661 -14.59 37.17 18.08
C GLU A 661 -14.76 35.65 17.85
N VAL A 662 -16.01 35.14 17.85
CA VAL A 662 -16.30 33.74 17.50
C VAL A 662 -16.27 33.57 15.99
N ILE A 663 -15.33 32.78 15.48
CA ILE A 663 -15.11 32.53 14.04
C ILE A 663 -15.64 31.17 13.58
N VAL A 664 -15.82 30.21 14.49
CA VAL A 664 -16.43 28.90 14.23
C VAL A 664 -17.40 28.62 15.35
N ASP A 665 -18.63 28.26 15.01
CA ASP A 665 -19.62 27.69 15.93
C ASP A 665 -20.46 26.65 15.17
N ILE A 666 -20.05 25.39 15.27
CA ILE A 666 -20.60 24.26 14.51
C ILE A 666 -20.87 23.04 15.42
N PRO A 667 -21.80 22.14 15.08
CA PRO A 667 -21.73 20.77 15.59
C PRO A 667 -20.48 20.09 15.01
N PRO A 668 -19.63 19.40 15.79
CA PRO A 668 -18.43 18.77 15.23
C PRO A 668 -18.77 17.63 14.26
N GLY A 669 -19.74 16.77 14.61
CA GLY A 669 -20.14 15.63 13.79
C GLY A 669 -20.75 15.99 12.43
N THR A 670 -21.26 17.21 12.22
CA THR A 670 -21.72 17.62 10.88
C THR A 670 -20.56 17.87 9.91
N ALA A 671 -19.35 18.13 10.42
CA ALA A 671 -18.13 18.23 9.61
C ALA A 671 -17.46 16.86 9.41
N ALA A 672 -17.29 16.08 10.49
CA ALA A 672 -16.62 14.79 10.46
C ALA A 672 -17.50 13.63 9.96
N ASP A 673 -18.55 13.29 10.70
CA ASP A 673 -19.37 12.08 10.45
C ASP A 673 -20.34 12.26 9.28
N GLU A 674 -21.07 13.38 9.26
CA GLU A 674 -22.15 13.61 8.31
C GLU A 674 -21.68 14.14 6.94
N GLY A 675 -20.41 13.94 6.56
CA GLY A 675 -19.91 14.29 5.23
C GLY A 675 -20.77 13.71 4.08
N PRO A 676 -20.69 14.27 2.86
CA PRO A 676 -21.41 13.74 1.70
C PRO A 676 -21.11 12.25 1.50
N VAL A 677 -22.10 11.50 1.03
CA VAL A 677 -21.94 10.10 0.63
C VAL A 677 -22.62 9.92 -0.71
N TYR A 678 -21.86 9.53 -1.72
CA TYR A 678 -22.30 9.44 -3.10
C TYR A 678 -22.38 7.99 -3.56
N GLU A 679 -23.59 7.56 -3.93
CA GLU A 679 -23.78 6.40 -4.82
C GLU A 679 -23.49 6.88 -6.26
N ARG A 680 -22.19 6.98 -6.59
CA ARG A 680 -21.71 7.36 -7.92
C ARG A 680 -22.23 6.36 -8.97
N PRO A 681 -22.65 6.81 -10.17
CA PRO A 681 -23.05 5.90 -11.24
C PRO A 681 -21.83 5.13 -11.77
N TYR A 682 -21.94 3.81 -11.93
CA TYR A 682 -20.84 2.98 -12.41
C TYR A 682 -21.29 1.91 -13.43
N ALA A 683 -20.41 1.57 -14.37
CA ALA A 683 -20.61 0.56 -15.40
C ALA A 683 -19.27 0.02 -15.91
N PRO A 684 -19.18 -1.22 -16.45
CA PRO A 684 -17.92 -1.75 -16.97
C PRO A 684 -17.29 -0.83 -18.04
N PRO A 685 -15.95 -0.61 -18.02
CA PRO A 685 -15.26 0.15 -19.06
C PRO A 685 -15.56 -0.36 -20.47
N ALA A 686 -15.82 0.55 -21.40
CA ALA A 686 -16.31 0.22 -22.75
C ALA A 686 -15.33 -0.62 -23.59
N ASP A 687 -14.03 -0.62 -23.24
CA ASP A 687 -12.99 -1.38 -23.91
C ASP A 687 -12.70 -2.76 -23.27
N LEU A 688 -13.23 -3.03 -22.07
CA LEU A 688 -12.88 -4.20 -21.25
C LEU A 688 -13.09 -5.51 -22.01
N ALA A 689 -14.21 -5.65 -22.73
CA ALA A 689 -14.51 -6.85 -23.51
C ALA A 689 -13.56 -7.06 -24.71
N ALA A 690 -13.00 -5.98 -25.28
CA ALA A 690 -12.00 -6.07 -26.34
C ALA A 690 -10.62 -6.42 -25.76
N LEU A 691 -10.26 -5.80 -24.64
CA LEU A 691 -9.02 -6.06 -23.89
C LEU A 691 -8.94 -7.53 -23.43
N GLN A 692 -10.03 -8.05 -22.86
CA GLN A 692 -10.12 -9.45 -22.43
C GLN A 692 -10.13 -10.45 -23.60
N ALA A 693 -10.63 -10.04 -24.78
CA ALA A 693 -10.60 -10.88 -25.98
C ALA A 693 -9.21 -10.94 -26.64
N ASP A 694 -8.33 -9.96 -26.42
CA ASP A 694 -7.00 -9.90 -27.03
C ASP A 694 -5.97 -10.77 -26.28
N THR A 695 -6.20 -12.08 -26.31
CA THR A 695 -5.41 -13.05 -25.53
C THR A 695 -3.95 -13.17 -26.03
N PRO A 696 -2.97 -13.40 -25.14
CA PRO A 696 -1.57 -13.66 -25.50
C PRO A 696 -1.34 -14.90 -26.39
N GLY A 697 -2.36 -15.75 -26.62
CA GLY A 697 -2.26 -16.94 -27.48
C GLY A 697 -1.94 -16.63 -28.95
N ARG A 698 -2.03 -15.37 -29.39
CA ARG A 698 -1.56 -14.92 -30.72
C ARG A 698 -0.07 -14.53 -30.78
N LEU A 699 0.61 -14.43 -29.63
CA LEU A 699 2.02 -14.05 -29.55
C LEU A 699 2.92 -15.27 -29.85
N ALA A 700 4.07 -15.02 -30.48
CA ALA A 700 4.98 -16.11 -30.85
C ALA A 700 5.71 -16.64 -29.61
N ARG A 701 5.68 -17.95 -29.37
CA ARG A 701 6.49 -18.58 -28.31
C ARG A 701 7.95 -18.75 -28.77
N PRO A 702 8.92 -18.71 -27.84
CA PRO A 702 10.27 -19.24 -28.05
C PRO A 702 10.22 -20.62 -28.72
N ALA A 703 10.88 -20.77 -29.87
CA ALA A 703 10.75 -21.94 -30.73
C ALA A 703 11.86 -22.99 -30.50
N ASN A 704 12.92 -22.62 -29.77
CA ASN A 704 14.08 -23.47 -29.49
C ASN A 704 14.75 -23.10 -28.15
N ALA A 705 15.79 -23.85 -27.77
CA ALA A 705 16.48 -23.68 -26.49
C ALA A 705 17.23 -22.33 -26.33
N ASP A 706 17.79 -21.77 -27.41
CA ASP A 706 18.43 -20.47 -27.38
C ASP A 706 17.39 -19.35 -27.24
N ASP A 707 16.22 -19.47 -27.86
CA ASP A 707 15.10 -18.53 -27.66
C ASP A 707 14.63 -18.54 -26.20
N LEU A 708 14.50 -19.72 -25.57
CA LEU A 708 14.13 -19.87 -24.16
C LEU A 708 15.19 -19.23 -23.25
N ARG A 709 16.48 -19.51 -23.51
CA ARG A 709 17.64 -18.93 -22.80
C ARG A 709 17.63 -17.40 -22.86
N ASN A 710 17.40 -16.85 -24.05
CA ASN A 710 17.34 -15.40 -24.27
C ASN A 710 16.11 -14.79 -23.59
N THR A 711 14.99 -15.50 -23.53
CA THR A 711 13.77 -15.06 -22.81
C THR A 711 14.04 -14.92 -21.31
N VAL A 712 14.77 -15.87 -20.68
CA VAL A 712 15.19 -15.73 -19.26
C VAL A 712 16.04 -14.47 -19.05
N LEU A 713 16.98 -14.19 -19.96
CA LEU A 713 17.87 -13.01 -19.85
C LEU A 713 17.15 -11.68 -20.11
N TRP A 714 16.16 -11.66 -21.01
CA TRP A 714 15.32 -10.48 -21.26
C TRP A 714 14.39 -10.19 -20.09
N LEU A 715 13.82 -11.23 -19.46
CA LEU A 715 13.00 -11.09 -18.27
C LEU A 715 13.84 -10.64 -17.07
N ALA A 716 14.89 -11.36 -16.69
CA ALA A 716 15.74 -10.97 -15.56
C ALA A 716 16.36 -9.56 -15.72
N GLY A 717 16.52 -9.07 -16.95
CA GLY A 717 16.96 -7.72 -17.27
C GLY A 717 15.85 -6.67 -17.47
N SER A 718 14.57 -6.97 -17.18
CA SER A 718 13.44 -6.04 -17.35
C SER A 718 13.36 -5.00 -16.21
N PRO A 719 12.70 -3.84 -16.37
CA PRO A 719 12.52 -2.88 -15.29
C PRO A 719 11.87 -3.48 -14.03
N ASN A 720 10.87 -4.33 -14.21
CA ASN A 720 10.08 -4.91 -13.10
C ASN A 720 10.79 -6.10 -12.45
N LEU A 721 11.61 -6.85 -13.20
CA LEU A 721 12.29 -8.05 -12.73
C LEU A 721 13.80 -7.89 -12.47
N SER A 722 14.39 -6.73 -12.77
CA SER A 722 15.80 -6.43 -12.45
C SER A 722 16.01 -6.04 -10.99
N ALA A 723 17.26 -6.14 -10.52
CA ALA A 723 17.64 -5.92 -9.13
C ALA A 723 17.30 -4.49 -8.66
N LYS A 724 16.38 -4.39 -7.69
CA LYS A 724 16.00 -3.11 -7.05
C LYS A 724 17.10 -2.53 -6.14
N THR A 725 18.29 -3.14 -6.09
CA THR A 725 19.42 -2.78 -5.22
C THR A 725 19.80 -1.30 -5.25
N TRP A 726 19.66 -0.61 -6.38
CA TRP A 726 19.92 0.84 -6.43
C TRP A 726 18.94 1.65 -5.56
N VAL A 727 17.66 1.26 -5.52
CA VAL A 727 16.67 1.83 -4.60
C VAL A 727 17.00 1.41 -3.16
N THR A 728 17.04 0.10 -2.92
CA THR A 728 17.04 -0.48 -1.57
C THR A 728 18.38 -0.38 -0.83
N SER A 729 19.45 0.10 -1.48
CA SER A 729 20.72 0.41 -0.82
C SER A 729 20.80 1.84 -0.26
N GLN A 730 19.83 2.71 -0.58
CA GLN A 730 19.73 4.07 -0.03
C GLN A 730 18.96 4.10 1.30
N TYR A 731 18.32 2.99 1.67
CA TYR A 731 17.57 2.83 2.92
C TYR A 731 18.41 2.08 3.97
N ASP A 732 18.29 2.47 5.24
CA ASP A 732 18.73 1.62 6.34
C ASP A 732 17.83 0.39 6.48
N ARG A 733 18.39 -0.69 7.01
CA ARG A 733 17.69 -1.95 7.32
C ARG A 733 18.18 -2.61 8.61
N TYR A 734 18.91 -1.89 9.45
CA TYR A 734 19.67 -2.44 10.59
C TYR A 734 19.44 -1.71 11.92
N VAL A 735 18.97 -0.46 11.93
CA VAL A 735 18.69 0.29 13.15
C VAL A 735 17.63 -0.45 13.98
N LEU A 736 17.70 -0.27 15.31
CA LEU A 736 17.03 -1.07 16.34
C LEU A 736 17.51 -2.54 16.46
N GLY A 737 18.28 -3.09 15.52
CA GLY A 737 18.85 -4.45 15.61
C GLY A 737 17.83 -5.60 15.52
N ASN A 738 16.60 -5.28 15.09
CA ASN A 738 15.46 -6.20 15.10
C ASN A 738 15.08 -6.77 13.73
N THR A 739 15.59 -6.22 12.64
CA THR A 739 15.44 -6.79 11.30
C THR A 739 16.08 -8.18 11.21
N VAL A 740 15.35 -9.15 10.68
CA VAL A 740 15.75 -10.57 10.57
C VAL A 740 15.74 -11.07 9.12
N LEU A 741 14.87 -10.49 8.28
CA LEU A 741 14.90 -10.48 6.82
C LEU A 741 14.45 -9.10 6.33
N ALA A 742 14.95 -8.69 5.17
CA ALA A 742 14.56 -7.48 4.46
C ALA A 742 14.91 -7.63 2.98
N MET A 743 14.47 -6.69 2.15
CA MET A 743 14.74 -6.56 0.70
C MET A 743 16.07 -7.22 0.25
N PRO A 744 16.07 -8.15 -0.73
CA PRO A 744 14.96 -8.56 -1.61
C PRO A 744 14.26 -9.86 -1.19
N GLU A 745 14.32 -10.29 0.07
CA GLU A 745 13.58 -11.50 0.52
C GLU A 745 12.06 -11.29 0.41
N ASP A 746 11.28 -12.37 0.19
CA ASP A 746 9.84 -12.34 -0.13
C ASP A 746 9.00 -11.46 0.80
N ALA A 747 9.33 -11.44 2.10
CA ALA A 747 8.71 -10.55 3.07
C ALA A 747 9.74 -10.04 4.09
N GLY A 748 9.55 -8.79 4.52
CA GLY A 748 10.34 -8.19 5.61
C GLY A 748 9.98 -8.84 6.94
N VAL A 749 10.97 -9.24 7.74
CA VAL A 749 10.75 -9.93 9.03
C VAL A 749 11.42 -9.17 10.17
N LEU A 750 10.65 -8.86 11.22
CA LEU A 750 11.09 -8.22 12.46
C LEU A 750 10.99 -9.17 13.64
N ARG A 751 11.98 -9.09 14.54
CA ARG A 751 11.92 -9.65 15.90
C ARG A 751 11.27 -8.63 16.83
N LEU A 752 10.29 -9.07 17.62
CA LEU A 752 9.58 -8.24 18.61
C LEU A 752 10.01 -8.55 20.05
N ASP A 753 10.47 -9.77 20.32
CA ASP A 753 11.02 -10.19 21.61
C ASP A 753 12.29 -11.02 21.42
N ASP A 754 13.34 -10.68 22.17
CA ASP A 754 14.64 -11.33 22.14
C ASP A 754 14.64 -12.72 22.79
N GLU A 755 13.90 -12.90 23.90
CA GLU A 755 13.96 -14.14 24.68
C GLU A 755 13.21 -15.27 23.96
N SER A 756 11.94 -15.06 23.63
CA SER A 756 11.16 -16.06 22.92
C SER A 756 11.51 -16.17 21.44
N GLY A 757 11.94 -15.05 20.82
CA GLY A 757 12.07 -14.94 19.36
C GLY A 757 10.76 -14.64 18.64
N LEU A 758 9.68 -14.26 19.35
CA LEU A 758 8.44 -13.80 18.72
C LEU A 758 8.73 -12.65 17.75
N GLY A 759 8.09 -12.69 16.59
CA GLY A 759 8.25 -11.66 15.56
C GLY A 759 7.10 -11.61 14.56
N VAL A 760 7.23 -10.74 13.59
CA VAL A 760 6.26 -10.52 12.51
C VAL A 760 6.93 -10.53 11.14
N ALA A 761 6.17 -10.91 10.13
CA ALA A 761 6.52 -10.80 8.72
C ALA A 761 5.50 -9.88 8.02
N LEU A 762 5.92 -9.19 6.97
CA LEU A 762 5.09 -8.22 6.26
C LEU A 762 5.48 -8.16 4.77
N SER A 763 4.48 -8.05 3.88
CA SER A 763 4.65 -7.84 2.43
C SER A 763 3.74 -6.70 1.94
N LEU A 764 4.04 -6.13 0.77
CA LEU A 764 3.23 -5.13 0.05
C LEU A 764 3.27 -5.44 -1.46
N ASP A 765 2.10 -5.77 -2.03
CA ASP A 765 2.01 -6.31 -3.38
C ASP A 765 0.77 -5.75 -4.11
N GLY A 766 0.84 -5.52 -5.43
CA GLY A 766 -0.22 -4.76 -6.12
C GLY A 766 -0.16 -4.70 -7.65
N ASN A 767 -0.13 -5.85 -8.34
CA ASN A 767 -0.07 -5.90 -9.82
C ASN A 767 -1.31 -5.27 -10.50
N GLY A 768 -1.18 -4.00 -10.90
CA GLY A 768 -2.22 -3.23 -11.57
C GLY A 768 -2.59 -3.71 -12.99
N ARG A 769 -1.74 -4.53 -13.65
CA ARG A 769 -2.08 -5.13 -14.96
C ARG A 769 -3.19 -6.15 -14.81
N TYR A 770 -3.09 -7.03 -13.80
CA TYR A 770 -4.15 -7.99 -13.50
C TYR A 770 -5.46 -7.29 -13.17
N ALA A 771 -5.42 -6.25 -12.33
CA ALA A 771 -6.59 -5.45 -11.99
C ALA A 771 -7.17 -4.64 -13.16
N ARG A 772 -6.35 -4.29 -14.18
CA ARG A 772 -6.84 -3.69 -15.43
C ARG A 772 -7.61 -4.67 -16.31
N LEU A 773 -7.22 -5.95 -16.31
CA LEU A 773 -7.86 -7.04 -17.06
C LEU A 773 -9.12 -7.56 -16.36
N ASP A 774 -9.08 -7.76 -15.05
CA ASP A 774 -10.25 -7.99 -14.19
C ASP A 774 -9.98 -7.38 -12.80
N PRO A 775 -10.68 -6.30 -12.40
CA PRO A 775 -10.42 -5.61 -11.14
C PRO A 775 -10.82 -6.44 -9.91
N TYR A 776 -11.80 -7.35 -10.01
CA TYR A 776 -12.17 -8.24 -8.91
C TYR A 776 -11.08 -9.30 -8.73
N ALA A 777 -10.68 -9.99 -9.81
CA ALA A 777 -9.64 -11.00 -9.72
C ALA A 777 -8.27 -10.39 -9.37
N GLY A 778 -7.90 -9.24 -9.94
CA GLY A 778 -6.64 -8.55 -9.66
C GLY A 778 -6.46 -8.16 -8.19
N ALA A 779 -7.51 -7.69 -7.52
CA ALA A 779 -7.47 -7.41 -6.09
C ALA A 779 -7.29 -8.69 -5.24
N GLN A 780 -7.84 -9.82 -5.70
CA GLN A 780 -7.64 -11.13 -5.06
C GLN A 780 -6.23 -11.68 -5.32
N LEU A 781 -5.66 -11.44 -6.50
CA LEU A 781 -4.29 -11.82 -6.85
C LEU A 781 -3.26 -11.07 -6.01
N ALA A 782 -3.40 -9.74 -5.86
CA ALA A 782 -2.54 -8.93 -5.00
C ALA A 782 -2.58 -9.37 -3.52
N LEU A 783 -3.77 -9.70 -2.98
CA LEU A 783 -3.87 -10.31 -1.64
C LEU A 783 -3.22 -11.70 -1.59
N SER A 784 -3.39 -12.52 -2.63
CA SER A 784 -2.85 -13.88 -2.69
C SER A 784 -1.32 -13.88 -2.70
N GLU A 785 -0.72 -12.95 -3.45
CA GLU A 785 0.72 -12.69 -3.54
C GLU A 785 1.28 -12.28 -2.17
N ALA A 786 0.76 -11.21 -1.57
CA ALA A 786 1.18 -10.76 -0.23
C ALA A 786 1.00 -11.82 0.87
N TYR A 787 -0.08 -12.59 0.82
CA TYR A 787 -0.35 -13.71 1.73
C TYR A 787 0.66 -14.85 1.55
N ARG A 788 1.05 -15.16 0.30
CA ARG A 788 2.03 -16.20 -0.04
C ARG A 788 3.45 -15.78 0.32
N ASN A 789 3.83 -14.52 0.08
CA ASN A 789 5.13 -13.93 0.40
C ASN A 789 5.41 -13.97 1.91
N VAL A 790 4.42 -13.58 2.72
CA VAL A 790 4.45 -13.76 4.18
C VAL A 790 4.64 -15.24 4.56
N ALA A 791 3.88 -16.14 3.94
CA ALA A 791 3.93 -17.58 4.23
C ALA A 791 5.23 -18.27 3.76
N ALA A 792 5.89 -17.77 2.71
CA ALA A 792 7.17 -18.26 2.21
C ALA A 792 8.29 -18.12 3.24
N THR A 793 8.27 -17.04 4.04
CA THR A 793 9.19 -16.91 5.20
C THR A 793 8.90 -17.89 6.33
N GLY A 794 7.75 -18.58 6.31
CA GLY A 794 7.25 -19.46 7.36
C GLY A 794 6.33 -18.77 8.38
N ALA A 795 6.02 -17.48 8.22
CA ALA A 795 5.09 -16.76 9.08
C ALA A 795 3.64 -17.17 8.79
N ARG A 796 2.77 -17.15 9.81
CA ARG A 796 1.32 -17.32 9.61
C ARG A 796 0.68 -15.96 9.33
N PRO A 797 0.07 -15.72 8.15
CA PRO A 797 -0.73 -14.53 7.89
C PRO A 797 -1.81 -14.30 8.97
N LEU A 798 -2.09 -13.03 9.26
CA LEU A 798 -2.95 -12.59 10.36
C LEU A 798 -3.97 -11.55 9.92
N ALA A 799 -3.54 -10.53 9.17
CA ALA A 799 -4.31 -9.31 8.94
C ALA A 799 -3.85 -8.57 7.67
N VAL A 800 -4.71 -7.68 7.17
CA VAL A 800 -4.54 -6.96 5.89
C VAL A 800 -4.67 -5.45 6.08
N THR A 801 -3.79 -4.66 5.45
CA THR A 801 -4.01 -3.24 5.14
C THR A 801 -4.03 -3.03 3.62
N ASN A 802 -4.56 -1.92 3.13
CA ASN A 802 -4.70 -1.68 1.69
C ASN A 802 -4.58 -0.21 1.30
N CYS A 803 -3.98 0.05 0.14
CA CYS A 803 -3.91 1.37 -0.49
C CYS A 803 -4.54 1.29 -1.89
N LEU A 804 -5.75 1.83 -2.02
CA LEU A 804 -6.55 1.70 -3.23
C LEU A 804 -6.31 2.91 -4.13
N ASN A 805 -5.39 2.78 -5.10
CA ASN A 805 -5.05 3.86 -6.04
C ASN A 805 -5.84 3.72 -7.36
N PHE A 806 -6.67 4.72 -7.66
CA PHE A 806 -7.60 4.75 -8.80
C PHE A 806 -7.66 6.17 -9.42
N GLY A 807 -8.21 6.27 -10.64
CA GLY A 807 -8.53 7.55 -11.30
C GLY A 807 -9.72 8.29 -10.68
N SER A 808 -10.40 9.13 -11.44
CA SER A 808 -11.57 9.88 -10.98
C SER A 808 -12.77 8.97 -10.71
N PRO A 809 -13.40 9.02 -9.51
CA PRO A 809 -14.64 8.29 -9.20
C PRO A 809 -15.87 8.90 -9.88
N GLU A 810 -15.69 9.96 -10.68
CA GLU A 810 -16.76 10.54 -11.50
C GLU A 810 -16.87 9.84 -12.87
N ASP A 811 -15.85 9.08 -13.29
CA ASP A 811 -15.93 8.19 -14.44
C ASP A 811 -16.61 6.86 -14.06
N PRO A 812 -17.70 6.45 -14.74
CA PRO A 812 -18.42 5.23 -14.40
C PRO A 812 -17.60 3.94 -14.55
N GLY A 813 -16.59 3.93 -15.44
CA GLY A 813 -15.67 2.81 -15.65
C GLY A 813 -14.69 2.64 -14.49
N VAL A 814 -14.04 3.73 -14.08
CA VAL A 814 -13.13 3.76 -12.93
C VAL A 814 -13.87 3.42 -11.63
N MET A 815 -15.07 4.00 -11.44
CA MET A 815 -15.90 3.71 -10.27
C MET A 815 -16.35 2.22 -10.24
N TRP A 816 -16.62 1.60 -11.39
CA TRP A 816 -16.90 0.16 -11.48
C TRP A 816 -15.66 -0.68 -11.15
N GLN A 817 -14.48 -0.29 -11.62
CA GLN A 817 -13.22 -0.97 -11.27
C GLN A 817 -12.97 -0.93 -9.76
N PHE A 818 -13.17 0.23 -9.11
CA PHE A 818 -13.05 0.36 -7.65
C PHE A 818 -14.07 -0.50 -6.90
N ALA A 819 -15.34 -0.48 -7.34
CA ALA A 819 -16.41 -1.28 -6.74
C ALA A 819 -16.12 -2.78 -6.81
N ARG A 820 -15.61 -3.26 -7.95
CA ARG A 820 -15.22 -4.67 -8.16
C ARG A 820 -13.97 -5.07 -7.39
N ALA A 821 -12.96 -4.19 -7.30
CA ALA A 821 -11.74 -4.45 -6.54
C ALA A 821 -11.99 -4.52 -5.03
N THR A 822 -12.79 -3.60 -4.48
CA THR A 822 -13.19 -3.63 -3.06
C THR A 822 -14.04 -4.85 -2.72
N GLU A 823 -14.97 -5.23 -3.59
CA GLU A 823 -15.75 -6.47 -3.46
C GLU A 823 -14.84 -7.71 -3.46
N GLY A 824 -13.94 -7.83 -4.45
CA GLY A 824 -13.02 -8.96 -4.58
C GLY A 824 -12.07 -9.10 -3.40
N LEU A 825 -11.47 -8.00 -2.94
CA LEU A 825 -10.62 -7.99 -1.75
C LEU A 825 -11.40 -8.43 -0.51
N ALA A 826 -12.62 -7.92 -0.30
CA ALA A 826 -13.44 -8.28 0.86
C ALA A 826 -13.81 -9.77 0.86
N ASP A 827 -14.19 -10.33 -0.30
CA ASP A 827 -14.50 -11.76 -0.43
C ASP A 827 -13.26 -12.66 -0.23
N ALA A 828 -12.08 -12.21 -0.65
CA ALA A 828 -10.85 -12.97 -0.45
C ALA A 828 -10.32 -12.89 0.99
N CYS A 829 -10.39 -11.72 1.64
CA CYS A 829 -10.14 -11.56 3.07
C CYS A 829 -11.04 -12.50 3.90
N GLN A 830 -12.34 -12.56 3.57
CA GLN A 830 -13.29 -13.49 4.20
C GLN A 830 -12.90 -14.96 3.97
N ALA A 831 -12.57 -15.34 2.72
CA ALA A 831 -12.25 -16.73 2.37
C ALA A 831 -10.91 -17.23 2.94
N LEU A 832 -9.90 -16.35 3.06
CA LEU A 832 -8.59 -16.66 3.67
C LEU A 832 -8.57 -16.53 5.19
N GLY A 833 -9.55 -15.83 5.79
CA GLY A 833 -9.67 -15.66 7.24
C GLY A 833 -8.83 -14.51 7.83
N VAL A 834 -8.42 -13.56 7.00
CA VAL A 834 -7.58 -12.40 7.37
C VAL A 834 -8.38 -11.10 7.21
N PRO A 835 -8.69 -10.35 8.29
CA PRO A 835 -9.50 -9.14 8.20
C PRO A 835 -8.68 -7.94 7.71
N VAL A 836 -9.38 -6.96 7.12
CA VAL A 836 -8.82 -5.64 6.88
C VAL A 836 -8.81 -4.85 8.20
N THR A 837 -7.65 -4.37 8.63
CA THR A 837 -7.46 -3.54 9.84
C THR A 837 -7.77 -2.07 9.56
N GLY A 838 -7.36 -1.59 8.40
CA GLY A 838 -7.48 -0.20 7.93
C GLY A 838 -6.77 -0.04 6.58
N GLY A 839 -6.76 1.18 6.05
CA GLY A 839 -6.17 1.48 4.75
C GLY A 839 -6.50 2.89 4.26
N ASN A 840 -6.18 3.17 3.01
CA ASN A 840 -6.33 4.47 2.37
C ASN A 840 -6.91 4.33 0.95
N VAL A 841 -7.62 5.37 0.48
CA VAL A 841 -8.11 5.46 -0.91
C VAL A 841 -7.53 6.70 -1.58
N SER A 842 -6.78 6.47 -2.65
CA SER A 842 -6.27 7.52 -3.52
C SER A 842 -7.09 7.55 -4.80
N PHE A 843 -7.97 8.55 -4.93
CA PHE A 843 -8.71 8.83 -6.15
C PHE A 843 -8.03 9.92 -6.99
N TYR A 844 -8.59 10.20 -8.17
CA TYR A 844 -8.13 11.24 -9.10
C TYR A 844 -6.71 11.07 -9.66
N ASN A 845 -6.09 9.88 -9.54
CA ASN A 845 -4.81 9.54 -10.19
C ASN A 845 -5.01 9.40 -11.72
N GLN A 846 -5.22 10.52 -12.40
CA GLN A 846 -5.37 10.63 -13.85
C GLN A 846 -4.93 12.01 -14.35
N THR A 847 -4.46 12.04 -15.60
CA THR A 847 -4.16 13.28 -16.33
C THR A 847 -5.12 13.39 -17.50
N GLU A 848 -5.75 14.55 -17.67
CA GLU A 848 -6.89 14.72 -18.58
C GLU A 848 -7.95 13.61 -18.38
N THR A 849 -8.19 12.79 -19.40
CA THR A 849 -9.14 11.66 -19.41
C THR A 849 -8.47 10.29 -19.26
N GLN A 850 -7.15 10.23 -19.06
CA GLN A 850 -6.39 8.98 -19.00
C GLN A 850 -6.04 8.60 -17.55
N PRO A 851 -6.74 7.63 -16.94
CA PRO A 851 -6.38 7.11 -15.62
C PRO A 851 -5.18 6.17 -15.69
N ILE A 852 -4.55 5.99 -14.51
CA ILE A 852 -3.70 4.83 -14.23
C ILE A 852 -4.45 3.51 -14.43
N ASN A 853 -3.71 2.41 -14.49
CA ASN A 853 -4.30 1.10 -14.20
C ASN A 853 -4.81 1.08 -12.74
N PRO A 854 -5.98 0.48 -12.45
CA PRO A 854 -6.47 0.36 -11.07
C PRO A 854 -5.45 -0.42 -10.23
N THR A 855 -4.94 0.19 -9.16
CA THR A 855 -3.78 -0.34 -8.41
C THR A 855 -4.13 -0.47 -6.92
N PRO A 856 -4.82 -1.56 -6.54
CA PRO A 856 -5.00 -1.94 -5.14
C PRO A 856 -3.69 -2.55 -4.60
N VAL A 857 -2.91 -1.77 -3.86
CA VAL A 857 -1.73 -2.25 -3.14
C VAL A 857 -2.19 -2.88 -1.84
N ILE A 858 -1.84 -4.14 -1.59
CA ILE A 858 -2.30 -4.93 -0.45
C ILE A 858 -1.11 -5.25 0.45
N GLY A 859 -1.20 -4.88 1.73
CA GLY A 859 -0.20 -5.21 2.74
C GLY A 859 -0.69 -6.31 3.66
N VAL A 860 0.06 -7.41 3.81
CA VAL A 860 -0.32 -8.53 4.69
C VAL A 860 0.67 -8.68 5.83
N LEU A 861 0.18 -8.61 7.06
CA LEU A 861 0.95 -8.93 8.27
C LEU A 861 0.78 -10.41 8.62
N GLY A 862 1.88 -11.07 8.99
CA GLY A 862 1.89 -12.41 9.59
C GLY A 862 2.77 -12.49 10.84
N VAL A 863 2.63 -13.59 11.60
CA VAL A 863 3.32 -13.80 12.89
C VAL A 863 4.26 -15.00 12.82
N HIS A 864 5.45 -14.83 13.38
CA HIS A 864 6.44 -15.87 13.66
C HIS A 864 6.45 -16.18 15.15
N ASP A 865 6.14 -17.42 15.55
CA ASP A 865 6.33 -17.87 16.95
C ASP A 865 7.79 -17.72 17.42
N ASP A 866 8.72 -17.82 16.47
CA ASP A 866 10.17 -17.91 16.65
C ASP A 866 10.90 -17.60 15.32
N VAL A 867 11.30 -16.33 15.11
CA VAL A 867 11.97 -15.85 13.88
C VAL A 867 13.29 -16.57 13.57
N ARG A 868 13.87 -17.31 14.53
CA ARG A 868 15.08 -18.13 14.29
C ARG A 868 14.79 -19.26 13.28
N ARG A 869 13.51 -19.60 13.06
CA ARG A 869 13.02 -20.65 12.13
C ARG A 869 12.53 -20.13 10.78
N ARG A 870 12.65 -18.82 10.51
CA ARG A 870 12.33 -18.21 9.22
C ARG A 870 13.04 -18.95 8.07
N VAL A 871 12.40 -18.98 6.92
CA VAL A 871 12.98 -19.40 5.65
C VAL A 871 13.25 -18.17 4.79
N ASN A 872 14.23 -18.25 3.90
CA ASN A 872 14.69 -17.19 3.02
C ASN A 872 14.67 -17.66 1.55
N MET A 873 14.70 -16.75 0.59
CA MET A 873 14.64 -17.08 -0.85
C MET A 873 15.93 -17.77 -1.34
N ALA A 874 17.05 -17.50 -0.67
CA ALA A 874 18.40 -17.78 -1.16
C ALA A 874 18.78 -19.26 -1.05
N PHE A 875 19.23 -19.88 -2.15
CA PHE A 875 19.75 -21.26 -2.11
C PHE A 875 21.05 -21.35 -1.28
N PRO A 876 21.07 -22.06 -0.13
CA PRO A 876 22.15 -21.88 0.86
C PRO A 876 23.25 -22.97 0.80
N ALA A 877 23.00 -24.09 0.12
CA ALA A 877 23.91 -25.24 0.06
C ALA A 877 23.63 -26.13 -1.17
N GLU A 878 24.68 -26.74 -1.71
CA GLU A 878 24.58 -27.70 -2.82
C GLU A 878 23.90 -29.02 -2.42
N GLY A 879 23.34 -29.72 -3.40
CA GLY A 879 22.74 -31.04 -3.23
C GLY A 879 21.35 -31.05 -2.59
N HIS A 880 20.85 -29.88 -2.16
CA HIS A 880 19.47 -29.70 -1.72
C HIS A 880 18.51 -29.89 -2.90
N MET A 881 17.39 -30.58 -2.68
CA MET A 881 16.43 -30.90 -3.74
C MET A 881 15.53 -29.70 -4.04
N LEU A 882 15.40 -29.33 -5.31
CA LEU A 882 14.46 -28.31 -5.76
C LEU A 882 13.11 -28.92 -6.10
N VAL A 883 12.07 -28.36 -5.50
CA VAL A 883 10.69 -28.82 -5.62
C VAL A 883 9.80 -27.62 -5.96
N LEU A 884 8.99 -27.77 -7.01
CA LEU A 884 7.88 -26.88 -7.34
C LEU A 884 6.63 -27.38 -6.61
N LEU A 885 5.99 -26.47 -5.87
CA LEU A 885 4.70 -26.68 -5.22
C LEU A 885 3.60 -25.96 -6.03
N GLY A 886 2.39 -26.54 -6.06
CA GLY A 886 1.25 -25.97 -6.77
C GLY A 886 1.14 -26.41 -8.24
N GLN A 887 0.17 -25.84 -8.96
CA GLN A 887 -0.16 -26.21 -10.35
C GLN A 887 0.17 -25.10 -11.34
N THR A 888 1.11 -25.33 -12.26
CA THR A 888 1.29 -24.45 -13.43
C THR A 888 0.18 -24.71 -14.45
N ARG A 889 -0.37 -23.64 -15.02
CA ARG A 889 -1.36 -23.65 -16.12
C ARG A 889 -0.81 -22.84 -17.30
N GLU A 890 -1.58 -22.67 -18.37
CA GLU A 890 -1.17 -21.84 -19.51
C GLU A 890 -1.68 -20.39 -19.34
N GLU A 891 -1.19 -19.71 -18.30
CA GLU A 891 -1.68 -18.39 -17.88
C GLU A 891 -0.62 -17.31 -18.15
N PHE A 892 -0.97 -16.34 -19.01
CA PHE A 892 -0.07 -15.30 -19.53
C PHE A 892 -0.74 -13.93 -19.70
N GLY A 893 -2.03 -13.77 -19.35
CA GLY A 893 -2.75 -12.52 -19.57
C GLY A 893 -2.27 -11.42 -18.63
N GLY A 894 -1.63 -10.39 -19.19
CA GLY A 894 -1.00 -9.30 -18.44
C GLY A 894 0.38 -9.63 -17.88
N SER A 895 1.03 -10.71 -18.34
CA SER A 895 2.30 -11.18 -17.78
C SER A 895 3.53 -10.35 -18.14
N GLU A 896 4.61 -10.48 -17.36
CA GLU A 896 5.91 -9.91 -17.71
C GLU A 896 6.39 -10.43 -19.08
N TRP A 897 6.16 -11.70 -19.41
CA TRP A 897 6.51 -12.21 -20.75
C TRP A 897 5.75 -11.50 -21.87
N ALA A 898 4.44 -11.31 -21.73
CA ALA A 898 3.63 -10.60 -22.72
C ALA A 898 4.01 -9.11 -22.80
N HIS A 899 4.29 -8.49 -21.65
CA HIS A 899 4.66 -7.09 -21.52
C HIS A 899 6.06 -6.80 -22.08
N VAL A 900 7.10 -7.47 -21.58
CA VAL A 900 8.51 -7.21 -21.92
C VAL A 900 8.84 -7.58 -23.36
N VAL A 901 8.30 -8.69 -23.88
CA VAL A 901 8.67 -9.18 -25.23
C VAL A 901 7.80 -8.57 -26.33
N TYR A 902 6.56 -8.14 -26.02
CA TYR A 902 5.59 -7.67 -27.03
C TYR A 902 4.90 -6.34 -26.75
N GLY A 903 5.11 -5.73 -25.57
CA GLY A 903 4.33 -4.56 -25.12
C GLY A 903 2.84 -4.88 -24.94
N HIS A 904 2.49 -6.15 -24.70
CA HIS A 904 1.11 -6.63 -24.79
C HIS A 904 0.42 -6.67 -23.42
N LEU A 905 -0.74 -6.02 -23.33
CA LEU A 905 -1.69 -6.16 -22.24
C LEU A 905 -3.04 -6.60 -22.82
N GLY A 906 -3.55 -7.76 -22.39
CA GLY A 906 -4.81 -8.32 -22.86
C GLY A 906 -5.00 -9.77 -22.39
N GLY A 907 -6.21 -10.29 -22.57
CA GLY A 907 -6.63 -11.59 -22.03
C GLY A 907 -7.23 -11.49 -20.62
N LEU A 908 -7.21 -12.60 -19.88
CA LEU A 908 -7.61 -12.67 -18.48
C LEU A 908 -6.36 -12.91 -17.59
N PRO A 909 -6.33 -12.37 -16.36
CA PRO A 909 -5.23 -12.64 -15.43
C PRO A 909 -5.25 -14.10 -14.93
N PRO A 910 -4.22 -14.57 -14.21
CA PRO A 910 -4.17 -15.93 -13.66
C PRO A 910 -5.40 -16.32 -12.83
N LEU A 911 -5.81 -17.59 -12.87
CA LEU A 911 -6.99 -18.06 -12.14
C LEU A 911 -6.73 -18.11 -10.63
N VAL A 912 -7.43 -17.23 -9.91
CA VAL A 912 -7.47 -17.18 -8.44
C VAL A 912 -7.99 -18.51 -7.86
N ASP A 913 -7.22 -19.10 -6.96
CA ASP A 913 -7.65 -20.24 -6.14
C ASP A 913 -7.20 -20.04 -4.68
N LEU A 914 -8.05 -19.36 -3.91
CA LEU A 914 -7.80 -19.05 -2.49
C LEU A 914 -7.77 -20.31 -1.60
N ALA A 915 -8.34 -21.43 -2.06
CA ALA A 915 -8.25 -22.70 -1.34
C ALA A 915 -6.85 -23.31 -1.53
N ALA A 916 -6.29 -23.24 -2.74
CA ALA A 916 -4.92 -23.63 -3.03
C ALA A 916 -3.89 -22.72 -2.34
N GLU A 917 -4.08 -21.39 -2.31
CA GLU A 917 -3.18 -20.47 -1.58
C GLU A 917 -3.12 -20.79 -0.08
N ARG A 918 -4.28 -20.99 0.56
CA ARG A 918 -4.34 -21.38 1.99
C ARG A 918 -3.70 -22.76 2.23
N ALA A 919 -3.84 -23.71 1.29
CA ALA A 919 -3.20 -25.02 1.38
C ALA A 919 -1.67 -24.94 1.22
N LEU A 920 -1.19 -24.13 0.26
CA LEU A 920 0.23 -23.85 0.07
C LEU A 920 0.84 -23.18 1.31
N ALA A 921 0.23 -22.12 1.82
CA ALA A 921 0.70 -21.44 3.02
C ALA A 921 0.79 -22.39 4.22
N ALA A 922 -0.19 -23.27 4.42
CA ALA A 922 -0.14 -24.30 5.47
C ALA A 922 1.06 -25.25 5.31
N VAL A 923 1.42 -25.64 4.09
CA VAL A 923 2.62 -26.45 3.79
C VAL A 923 3.91 -25.66 4.05
N LEU A 924 4.00 -24.41 3.61
CA LEU A 924 5.19 -23.57 3.79
C LEU A 924 5.47 -23.29 5.27
N ILE A 925 4.44 -22.88 6.03
CA ILE A 925 4.51 -22.65 7.47
C ILE A 925 4.92 -23.94 8.21
N ALA A 926 4.30 -25.09 7.89
CA ALA A 926 4.67 -26.37 8.49
C ALA A 926 6.12 -26.78 8.14
N GLY A 927 6.53 -26.63 6.87
CA GLY A 927 7.86 -26.95 6.39
C GLY A 927 8.96 -26.10 7.01
N ALA A 928 8.69 -24.81 7.27
CA ALA A 928 9.56 -23.92 8.03
C ALA A 928 9.62 -24.35 9.52
N ARG A 929 8.47 -24.55 10.16
CA ARG A 929 8.34 -24.85 11.59
C ARG A 929 8.92 -26.21 11.98
N GLU A 930 8.88 -27.21 11.07
CA GLU A 930 9.55 -28.51 11.19
C GLU A 930 11.01 -28.50 10.69
N GLY A 931 11.48 -27.40 10.10
CA GLY A 931 12.86 -27.25 9.62
C GLY A 931 13.20 -28.03 8.34
N LEU A 932 12.19 -28.47 7.58
CA LEU A 932 12.34 -29.28 6.36
C LEU A 932 12.95 -28.47 5.20
N LEU A 933 12.60 -27.19 5.15
CA LEU A 933 13.01 -26.25 4.10
C LEU A 933 14.36 -25.61 4.45
N SER A 934 15.18 -25.38 3.42
CA SER A 934 16.38 -24.55 3.50
C SER A 934 16.26 -23.24 2.75
N ALA A 935 15.42 -23.20 1.72
CA ALA A 935 14.97 -22.00 1.04
C ALA A 935 13.52 -22.20 0.59
N SER A 936 12.78 -21.10 0.46
CA SER A 936 11.42 -21.04 -0.06
C SER A 936 11.28 -19.69 -0.71
N HIS A 937 10.73 -19.68 -1.91
CA HIS A 937 10.47 -18.47 -2.66
C HIS A 937 9.14 -18.63 -3.41
N ASP A 938 8.39 -17.55 -3.45
CA ASP A 938 7.17 -17.38 -4.24
C ASP A 938 7.39 -17.62 -5.76
N ILE A 939 6.29 -17.72 -6.52
CA ILE A 939 6.28 -17.64 -7.99
C ILE A 939 5.19 -16.65 -8.46
N SER A 940 5.63 -15.42 -8.72
CA SER A 940 4.86 -14.24 -9.13
C SER A 940 5.21 -13.83 -10.57
N ASP A 941 5.42 -12.52 -10.82
CA ASP A 941 5.79 -11.94 -12.11
C ASP A 941 7.08 -12.60 -12.69
N GLY A 942 7.10 -12.89 -13.99
CA GLY A 942 8.19 -13.62 -14.66
C GLY A 942 8.20 -15.14 -14.43
N GLY A 943 7.38 -15.64 -13.52
CA GLY A 943 7.17 -17.07 -13.27
C GLY A 943 8.40 -17.79 -12.69
N LEU A 944 8.38 -19.13 -12.77
CA LEU A 944 9.43 -20.00 -12.20
C LEU A 944 10.85 -19.62 -12.68
N SER A 945 10.97 -19.07 -13.88
CA SER A 945 12.24 -18.61 -14.42
C SER A 945 12.88 -17.50 -13.58
N GLN A 946 12.08 -16.55 -13.10
CA GLN A 946 12.54 -15.44 -12.27
C GLN A 946 12.90 -15.93 -10.87
N SER A 947 12.01 -16.68 -10.21
CA SER A 947 12.27 -17.20 -8.86
C SER A 947 13.58 -18.00 -8.79
N LEU A 948 13.87 -18.81 -9.82
CA LEU A 948 15.13 -19.55 -9.90
C LEU A 948 16.34 -18.63 -10.10
N VAL A 949 16.23 -17.57 -10.91
CA VAL A 949 17.30 -16.57 -11.08
C VAL A 949 17.57 -15.83 -9.78
N GLU A 950 16.55 -15.36 -9.08
CA GLU A 950 16.69 -14.63 -7.82
C GLU A 950 17.28 -15.50 -6.71
N SER A 951 16.71 -16.69 -6.46
CA SER A 951 17.25 -17.65 -5.49
C SER A 951 18.71 -18.04 -5.76
N CYS A 952 19.10 -18.18 -7.03
CA CYS A 952 20.48 -18.47 -7.42
C CYS A 952 21.41 -17.26 -7.21
N LEU A 953 21.01 -16.07 -7.67
CA LEU A 953 21.83 -14.86 -7.57
C LEU A 953 21.99 -14.37 -6.12
N ARG A 954 20.97 -14.57 -5.28
CA ARG A 954 20.97 -14.28 -3.85
C ARG A 954 21.81 -15.30 -3.07
N GLY A 955 21.71 -16.59 -3.41
CA GLY A 955 22.49 -17.67 -2.76
C GLY A 955 23.95 -17.75 -3.21
N GLY A 956 24.26 -17.24 -4.42
CA GLY A 956 25.58 -17.42 -5.04
C GLY A 956 25.84 -18.84 -5.56
N LEU A 957 24.80 -19.68 -5.61
CA LEU A 957 24.83 -21.07 -6.06
C LEU A 957 23.87 -21.27 -7.23
N GLY A 958 24.29 -22.04 -8.22
CA GLY A 958 23.48 -22.41 -9.36
C GLY A 958 22.45 -23.49 -9.04
N CYS A 959 21.74 -23.92 -10.07
CA CYS A 959 20.86 -25.08 -9.98
C CYS A 959 20.81 -25.84 -11.30
N ARG A 960 20.47 -27.14 -11.22
CA ARG A 960 20.27 -27.99 -12.39
C ARG A 960 18.92 -28.69 -12.29
N ILE A 961 18.02 -28.37 -13.22
CA ILE A 961 16.64 -28.81 -13.21
C ILE A 961 16.23 -29.49 -14.52
N THR A 962 15.18 -30.31 -14.44
CA THR A 962 14.42 -30.85 -15.57
C THR A 962 12.99 -30.33 -15.48
N LEU A 963 12.43 -29.83 -16.59
CA LEU A 963 11.07 -29.29 -16.61
C LEU A 963 10.04 -30.37 -16.99
N PRO A 964 8.89 -30.47 -16.31
CA PRO A 964 7.73 -31.17 -16.86
C PRO A 964 7.14 -30.45 -18.08
N GLY A 965 6.37 -31.17 -18.91
CA GLY A 965 5.46 -30.57 -19.88
C GLY A 965 6.12 -29.72 -20.97
N ASP A 966 5.48 -28.59 -21.29
CA ASP A 966 6.04 -27.55 -22.17
C ASP A 966 7.05 -26.69 -21.38
N PRO A 967 8.32 -26.61 -21.79
CA PRO A 967 9.32 -25.77 -21.15
C PRO A 967 8.93 -24.29 -21.06
N PHE A 968 8.24 -23.75 -22.07
CA PHE A 968 7.83 -22.35 -22.10
C PHE A 968 6.78 -22.07 -21.01
N VAL A 969 5.72 -22.89 -20.97
CA VAL A 969 4.64 -22.76 -19.98
C VAL A 969 5.19 -22.95 -18.56
N THR A 970 6.08 -23.91 -18.37
CA THR A 970 6.64 -24.22 -17.04
C THR A 970 7.59 -23.15 -16.52
N LEU A 971 8.36 -22.49 -17.39
CA LEU A 971 9.27 -21.40 -17.00
C LEU A 971 8.56 -20.07 -16.78
N PHE A 972 7.65 -19.67 -17.67
CA PHE A 972 7.23 -18.27 -17.81
C PHE A 972 5.75 -18.00 -17.51
N SER A 973 4.94 -19.02 -17.19
CA SER A 973 3.57 -18.78 -16.72
C SER A 973 3.55 -18.36 -15.25
N GLU A 974 2.68 -17.41 -14.93
CA GLU A 974 2.55 -16.72 -13.64
C GLU A 974 1.32 -17.21 -12.85
N SER A 975 0.91 -18.48 -13.05
CA SER A 975 -0.11 -19.15 -12.22
C SER A 975 0.15 -18.95 -10.73
N VAL A 976 -0.88 -18.53 -9.98
CA VAL A 976 -0.81 -18.33 -8.53
C VAL A 976 -0.94 -19.65 -7.75
N ALA A 977 -0.89 -19.59 -6.41
CA ALA A 977 -0.80 -20.74 -5.52
C ALA A 977 0.39 -21.68 -5.84
N ARG A 978 1.57 -21.09 -6.12
CA ARG A 978 2.82 -21.82 -6.36
C ARG A 978 4.00 -21.21 -5.61
N ALA A 979 4.96 -22.06 -5.25
CA ALA A 979 6.25 -21.69 -4.68
C ALA A 979 7.34 -22.67 -5.16
N VAL A 980 8.58 -22.21 -5.23
CA VAL A 980 9.75 -23.07 -5.39
C VAL A 980 10.47 -23.19 -4.05
N VAL A 981 10.77 -24.43 -3.62
CA VAL A 981 11.42 -24.70 -2.34
C VAL A 981 12.67 -25.55 -2.52
N ALA A 982 13.71 -25.21 -1.75
CA ALA A 982 14.89 -26.05 -1.58
C ALA A 982 14.73 -26.88 -0.30
N VAL A 983 14.71 -28.19 -0.44
CA VAL A 983 14.44 -29.15 0.64
C VAL A 983 15.76 -29.69 1.20
N ARG A 984 15.86 -29.77 2.54
CA ARG A 984 17.04 -30.33 3.20
C ARG A 984 17.13 -31.85 2.94
N PRO A 985 18.33 -32.39 2.64
CA PRO A 985 18.51 -33.83 2.41
C PRO A 985 17.90 -34.70 3.51
N GLY A 986 17.04 -35.64 3.12
CA GLY A 986 16.30 -36.54 4.01
C GLY A 986 14.95 -36.01 4.51
N SER A 987 14.58 -34.77 4.18
CA SER A 987 13.28 -34.17 4.56
C SER A 987 12.19 -34.30 3.47
N GLU A 988 12.55 -34.83 2.30
CA GLU A 988 11.71 -34.85 1.08
C GLU A 988 10.46 -35.70 1.26
N ALA A 989 10.59 -36.86 1.92
CA ALA A 989 9.47 -37.73 2.24
C ALA A 989 8.50 -37.10 3.27
N ARG A 990 9.00 -36.21 4.15
CA ARG A 990 8.16 -35.52 5.13
C ARG A 990 7.44 -34.33 4.49
N LEU A 991 8.10 -33.57 3.63
CA LEU A 991 7.44 -32.53 2.83
C LEU A 991 6.33 -33.14 1.94
N GLY A 992 6.61 -34.26 1.27
CA GLY A 992 5.61 -34.97 0.46
C GLY A 992 4.33 -35.32 1.24
N GLN A 993 4.44 -35.74 2.50
CA GLN A 993 3.29 -36.01 3.37
C GLN A 993 2.51 -34.74 3.73
N LEU A 994 3.18 -33.60 3.96
CA LEU A 994 2.51 -32.32 4.22
C LEU A 994 1.71 -31.89 2.98
N CYS A 995 2.32 -31.98 1.80
CA CYS A 995 1.66 -31.65 0.54
C CYS A 995 0.48 -32.57 0.23
N GLU A 996 0.63 -33.89 0.40
CA GLU A 996 -0.45 -34.88 0.23
C GLU A 996 -1.62 -34.61 1.18
N ALA A 997 -1.35 -34.32 2.46
CA ALA A 997 -2.37 -34.01 3.46
C ALA A 997 -3.08 -32.66 3.21
N ALA A 998 -2.39 -31.69 2.60
CA ALA A 998 -2.96 -30.38 2.24
C ALA A 998 -3.61 -30.36 0.83
N GLY A 999 -3.39 -31.39 0.00
CA GLY A 999 -3.83 -31.43 -1.39
C GLY A 999 -2.97 -30.59 -2.36
N VAL A 1000 -1.77 -30.16 -1.94
CA VAL A 1000 -0.86 -29.33 -2.74
C VAL A 1000 -0.10 -30.21 -3.75
N PRO A 1001 -0.18 -29.94 -5.07
CA PRO A 1001 0.62 -30.67 -6.07
C PRO A 1001 2.12 -30.47 -5.87
N VAL A 1002 2.91 -31.50 -6.19
CA VAL A 1002 4.36 -31.53 -5.99
C VAL A 1002 5.06 -32.00 -7.26
N THR A 1003 6.05 -31.24 -7.73
CA THR A 1003 6.94 -31.61 -8.83
C THR A 1003 8.40 -31.50 -8.37
N GLN A 1004 9.16 -32.59 -8.46
CA GLN A 1004 10.62 -32.53 -8.29
C GLN A 1004 11.24 -31.92 -9.54
N LEU A 1005 11.93 -30.78 -9.40
CA LEU A 1005 12.61 -30.10 -10.51
C LEU A 1005 14.05 -30.58 -10.66
N GLY A 1006 14.80 -30.72 -9.57
CA GLY A 1006 16.22 -31.04 -9.65
C GLY A 1006 16.97 -30.75 -8.35
N VAL A 1007 18.17 -30.16 -8.45
CA VAL A 1007 19.05 -29.88 -7.31
C VAL A 1007 19.76 -28.52 -7.40
N VAL A 1008 20.07 -27.95 -6.24
CA VAL A 1008 21.00 -26.81 -6.08
C VAL A 1008 22.45 -27.27 -6.30
N GLY A 1009 23.27 -26.44 -6.95
CA GLY A 1009 24.72 -26.59 -7.03
C GLY A 1009 25.33 -26.08 -8.34
N GLY A 1010 26.64 -25.88 -8.33
CA GLY A 1010 27.41 -25.32 -9.45
C GLY A 1010 27.33 -23.79 -9.58
N ASP A 1011 27.78 -23.28 -10.73
CA ASP A 1011 27.98 -21.87 -11.05
C ASP A 1011 27.07 -21.36 -12.19
N SER A 1012 25.97 -22.08 -12.46
CA SER A 1012 25.03 -21.79 -13.54
C SER A 1012 23.60 -22.19 -13.21
N PHE A 1013 22.63 -21.48 -13.78
CA PHE A 1013 21.25 -21.96 -13.93
C PHE A 1013 21.21 -22.86 -15.18
N THR A 1014 20.96 -24.15 -14.98
CA THR A 1014 20.96 -25.15 -16.06
C THR A 1014 19.61 -25.86 -16.14
N VAL A 1015 19.01 -25.85 -17.33
CA VAL A 1015 17.82 -26.61 -17.67
C VAL A 1015 18.23 -27.76 -18.58
N GLU A 1016 18.17 -28.98 -18.03
CA GLU A 1016 18.69 -30.21 -18.64
C GLU A 1016 18.12 -30.44 -20.05
N GLY A 1017 19.02 -30.70 -21.00
CA GLY A 1017 18.67 -30.90 -22.42
C GLY A 1017 18.26 -29.64 -23.19
N LEU A 1018 18.19 -28.47 -22.55
CA LEU A 1018 17.86 -27.18 -23.19
C LEU A 1018 19.04 -26.21 -23.15
N PHE A 1019 19.29 -25.55 -22.01
CA PHE A 1019 20.27 -24.46 -21.92
C PHE A 1019 20.99 -24.39 -20.58
N SER A 1020 22.08 -23.63 -20.54
CA SER A 1020 22.76 -23.23 -19.31
C SER A 1020 23.15 -21.75 -19.39
N ILE A 1021 23.01 -21.03 -18.27
CA ILE A 1021 23.38 -19.62 -18.12
C ILE A 1021 24.27 -19.51 -16.87
N PRO A 1022 25.55 -19.11 -17.01
CA PRO A 1022 26.43 -18.85 -15.87
C PRO A 1022 25.88 -17.75 -14.95
N LEU A 1023 26.11 -17.87 -13.64
CA LEU A 1023 25.63 -16.87 -12.67
C LEU A 1023 26.19 -15.46 -12.92
N HIS A 1024 27.36 -15.32 -13.55
CA HIS A 1024 27.92 -14.01 -13.88
C HIS A 1024 27.14 -13.30 -15.01
N GLU A 1025 26.60 -14.06 -15.97
CA GLU A 1025 25.80 -13.54 -17.08
C GLU A 1025 24.39 -13.17 -16.61
N LEU A 1026 23.78 -14.02 -15.77
CA LEU A 1026 22.54 -13.67 -15.05
C LEU A 1026 22.73 -12.40 -14.21
N ARG A 1027 23.85 -12.27 -13.50
CA ARG A 1027 24.13 -11.10 -12.66
C ARG A 1027 24.29 -9.83 -13.50
N GLU A 1028 25.00 -9.90 -14.63
CA GLU A 1028 25.12 -8.74 -15.52
C GLU A 1028 23.76 -8.32 -16.12
N ALA A 1029 22.90 -9.27 -16.49
CA ALA A 1029 21.55 -8.94 -16.96
C ALA A 1029 20.71 -8.29 -15.85
N HIS A 1030 20.71 -8.91 -14.65
CA HIS A 1030 19.83 -8.55 -13.54
C HIS A 1030 20.24 -7.27 -12.79
N GLU A 1031 21.53 -7.01 -12.60
CA GLU A 1031 21.99 -5.89 -11.75
C GLU A 1031 22.30 -4.59 -12.53
N ARG A 1032 22.49 -4.66 -13.85
CA ARG A 1032 22.96 -3.52 -14.67
C ARG A 1032 21.90 -2.47 -14.94
N LEU A 1033 20.62 -2.83 -14.99
CA LEU A 1033 19.57 -2.01 -15.60
C LEU A 1033 19.33 -0.69 -14.86
N LEU A 1034 18.77 -0.72 -13.64
CA LEU A 1034 18.41 0.50 -12.92
C LEU A 1034 19.59 1.46 -12.69
N PRO A 1035 20.81 1.00 -12.29
CA PRO A 1035 21.98 1.87 -12.23
C PRO A 1035 22.32 2.60 -13.54
N SER A 1036 21.98 2.03 -14.71
CA SER A 1036 22.28 2.64 -16.01
C SER A 1036 21.33 3.76 -16.44
N TYR A 1037 20.19 3.94 -15.76
CA TYR A 1037 19.22 5.02 -16.02
C TYR A 1037 19.41 6.24 -15.10
N VAL A 1038 20.29 6.16 -14.11
CA VAL A 1038 20.39 7.12 -12.98
C VAL A 1038 21.85 7.55 -12.68
N ALA A 1039 22.75 7.37 -13.66
CA ALA A 1039 24.19 7.61 -13.57
C ALA A 1039 24.66 8.90 -14.27
#